data_AF-A0A8C7FW42-F1
#
_entry.id   AF-A0A8C7FW42-F1
#
_cell.length_a   1.000
_cell.length_b   1.000
_cell.length_c   1.000
_cell.angle_alpha   90.00
_cell.angle_beta   90.00
_cell.angle_gamma   90.00
#
_symmetry.space_group_name_H-M   'P 1'
#
loop_
_entity.id
_entity.type
_entity.pdbx_description
1 polymer ?
#
loop_
_entity_poly.entity_id
_entity_poly.type
_entity_poly.pdbx_seq_one_letter_code
_entity_poly.pdbx_strand_id
1 'polypeptide(L)'
;MAVWIQAQQLQGDALHQMQSLYGQHFPIEVRHYLAQWIEGQLWDSVELENPQDELKAKRLLDSLVQELQRKAEHQVGEDGFLLKIKLGHYASQLKSTYDRCPLELVRCIKHILHSEQRLVQEANNAVGSGGGGGTMDSLSQRHQQINQTFEELRVSTQETENELRKLQHNQEYFIIQYQENLRIQAQLSSLSAVPAEERTQRETSLQAKRATVEAWLTREANTLQKYRLDLAEKHQKTLGQLRKQQTLILDEELIQWKRRQQLAGNGGPTEGGLDVLQSWCEKLADLIWQNRQQIRRAEHLTQQLPLPGPMEELLTKLNSDITDIISALVTSTFIIEKQPPQVLKTQTKFAATVRLLVGGKLNVHMNPPQVKAVIVSEQQAKALLKNESTRNDSSGEILNNNCVMEYHRTTGTLSAHFRNMSLKRIKRSDRRGAESVTEEKFTVMFESQFSVGGNELVFHVKTLSLPVVVIVHGSQDNNATATVLWDNAFAEPGRVPFVVPDKVLWPQLCEALDMKYKAEMHSARGLCDDNLVFLAQKAFSSASINQEDYRNMTMSWAQFNRESLPGRNFTFWQWFDGVMELMKKHLKPHWNDGAILGFVNKQQAQDMLMSKPNGTFLLRFSDSEIGGITIAWVAENPNKRLVWNLMPYTTKDFSIHSLADRISDLNHLMFLYPDRPKDEVFSKYYTPPLSKAVDGYVKPQIKQVVPEYVYCHPSSGNPTYMDQAPSPSVAHPINFAIFPPIDPMMDADGEFDLEDTMDVARHVEELLRRPMANQWDGLFGSKY
;
A
#
# COMPACT_ATOMS: atom_id res chain seq x y z
N MET A 1 -18.51 -34.37 -3.38
CA MET A 1 -18.68 -32.99 -3.89
C MET A 1 -17.63 -32.76 -4.96
N ALA A 2 -17.84 -31.80 -5.87
CA ALA A 2 -16.79 -31.41 -6.81
C ALA A 2 -15.62 -30.77 -6.06
N VAL A 3 -14.38 -31.08 -6.46
CA VAL A 3 -13.13 -30.52 -5.89
C VAL A 3 -13.17 -28.99 -6.00
N TRP A 4 -13.72 -28.46 -7.09
CA TRP A 4 -13.93 -27.03 -7.27
C TRP A 4 -14.67 -26.33 -6.12
N ILE A 5 -15.69 -26.97 -5.53
CA ILE A 5 -16.47 -26.37 -4.44
C ILE A 5 -15.62 -26.21 -3.18
N GLN A 6 -14.63 -27.09 -2.99
CA GLN A 6 -13.67 -27.01 -1.89
C GLN A 6 -12.52 -26.03 -2.21
N ALA A 7 -12.06 -25.97 -3.47
CA ALA A 7 -11.10 -24.99 -3.93
C ALA A 7 -11.63 -23.54 -3.78
N GLN A 8 -12.93 -23.33 -4.04
CA GLN A 8 -13.62 -22.04 -3.80
C GLN A 8 -13.69 -21.62 -2.32
N GLN A 9 -13.35 -22.48 -1.37
CA GLN A 9 -13.30 -22.18 0.07
C GLN A 9 -11.88 -21.87 0.57
N LEU A 10 -10.86 -21.98 -0.28
CA LEU A 10 -9.49 -21.62 0.05
C LEU A 10 -9.37 -20.11 0.37
N GLN A 11 -8.45 -19.78 1.28
CA GLN A 11 -8.16 -18.39 1.69
C GLN A 11 -6.64 -18.16 1.77
N GLY A 12 -6.23 -16.89 1.87
CA GLY A 12 -4.82 -16.50 1.98
C GLY A 12 -3.95 -17.01 0.83
N ASP A 13 -2.73 -17.45 1.15
CA ASP A 13 -1.75 -17.91 0.15
C ASP A 13 -2.23 -19.13 -0.65
N ALA A 14 -3.08 -19.98 -0.08
CA ALA A 14 -3.65 -21.11 -0.81
C ALA A 14 -4.64 -20.66 -1.89
N LEU A 15 -5.41 -19.58 -1.64
CA LEU A 15 -6.26 -18.96 -2.65
C LEU A 15 -5.43 -18.26 -3.74
N HIS A 16 -4.34 -17.59 -3.38
CA HIS A 16 -3.44 -16.96 -4.36
C HIS A 16 -2.69 -17.99 -5.22
N GLN A 17 -2.26 -19.12 -4.64
CA GLN A 17 -1.73 -20.26 -5.41
C GLN A 17 -2.80 -20.88 -6.32
N MET A 18 -4.05 -21.02 -5.87
CA MET A 18 -5.15 -21.50 -6.71
C MET A 18 -5.44 -20.52 -7.87
N GLN A 19 -5.38 -19.21 -7.62
CA GLN A 19 -5.59 -18.18 -8.64
C GLN A 19 -4.50 -18.19 -9.73
N SER A 20 -3.24 -18.40 -9.37
CA SER A 20 -2.12 -18.38 -10.32
C SER A 20 -2.05 -19.60 -11.27
N LEU A 21 -2.82 -20.66 -10.99
CA LEU A 21 -3.02 -21.79 -11.92
C LEU A 21 -3.77 -21.38 -13.20
N TYR A 22 -4.50 -20.25 -13.18
CA TYR A 22 -5.41 -19.83 -14.25
C TYR A 22 -4.88 -18.62 -15.04
N GLY A 23 -5.21 -18.58 -16.34
CA GLY A 23 -4.70 -17.55 -17.24
C GLY A 23 -5.17 -17.72 -18.68
N GLN A 24 -4.40 -17.22 -19.65
CA GLN A 24 -4.74 -17.36 -21.08
C GLN A 24 -4.57 -18.79 -21.62
N HIS A 25 -3.79 -19.63 -20.94
CA HIS A 25 -3.66 -21.06 -21.22
C HIS A 25 -4.93 -21.82 -20.83
N PHE A 26 -5.49 -21.53 -19.65
CA PHE A 26 -6.75 -22.10 -19.19
C PHE A 26 -7.52 -21.07 -18.35
N PRO A 27 -8.65 -20.52 -18.85
CA PRO A 27 -9.42 -19.50 -18.12
C PRO A 27 -10.14 -20.07 -16.90
N ILE A 28 -10.14 -19.31 -15.79
CA ILE A 28 -10.83 -19.71 -14.56
C ILE A 28 -12.35 -19.83 -14.75
N GLU A 29 -12.94 -19.06 -15.68
CA GLU A 29 -14.35 -19.22 -16.06
C GLU A 29 -14.64 -20.59 -16.68
N VAL A 30 -13.72 -21.16 -17.47
CA VAL A 30 -13.89 -22.50 -18.06
C VAL A 30 -13.89 -23.55 -16.95
N ARG A 31 -12.94 -23.47 -16.00
CA ARG A 31 -12.92 -24.31 -14.80
C ARG A 31 -14.24 -24.19 -14.02
N HIS A 32 -14.67 -22.97 -13.74
CA HIS A 32 -15.85 -22.69 -12.92
C HIS A 32 -17.13 -23.24 -13.55
N TYR A 33 -17.39 -22.87 -14.80
CA TYR A 33 -18.65 -23.25 -15.46
C TYR A 33 -18.70 -24.72 -15.86
N LEU A 34 -17.56 -25.37 -16.14
CA LEU A 34 -17.52 -26.80 -16.51
C LEU A 34 -16.95 -27.72 -15.42
N ALA A 35 -16.87 -27.28 -14.16
CA ALA A 35 -16.24 -28.02 -13.07
C ALA A 35 -16.66 -29.51 -12.99
N GLN A 36 -17.96 -29.79 -13.01
CA GLN A 36 -18.50 -31.16 -12.96
C GLN A 36 -18.17 -31.99 -14.21
N TRP A 37 -18.09 -31.37 -15.38
CA TRP A 37 -17.73 -32.07 -16.63
C TRP A 37 -16.23 -32.37 -16.65
N ILE A 38 -15.39 -31.40 -16.29
CA ILE A 38 -13.93 -31.53 -16.25
C ILE A 38 -13.52 -32.61 -15.24
N GLU A 39 -14.04 -32.56 -14.01
CA GLU A 39 -13.75 -33.56 -12.97
C GLU A 39 -14.33 -34.95 -13.28
N GLY A 40 -15.26 -35.05 -14.23
CA GLY A 40 -15.84 -36.32 -14.70
C GLY A 40 -15.07 -37.00 -15.84
N GLN A 41 -14.03 -36.38 -16.42
CA GLN A 41 -13.25 -37.00 -17.50
C GLN A 41 -12.09 -37.84 -16.98
N LEU A 42 -11.78 -38.93 -17.68
CA LEU A 42 -10.67 -39.84 -17.37
C LEU A 42 -9.33 -39.28 -17.88
N TRP A 43 -8.89 -38.12 -17.40
CA TRP A 43 -7.61 -37.50 -17.80
C TRP A 43 -6.40 -38.42 -17.57
N ASP A 44 -6.47 -39.30 -16.58
CA ASP A 44 -5.42 -40.30 -16.29
C ASP A 44 -5.40 -41.51 -17.23
N SER A 45 -6.41 -41.66 -18.10
CA SER A 45 -6.40 -42.67 -19.18
C SER A 45 -5.64 -42.23 -20.44
N VAL A 46 -4.95 -41.08 -20.37
CA VAL A 46 -4.13 -40.49 -21.43
C VAL A 46 -2.68 -40.40 -20.96
N GLU A 47 -1.81 -41.19 -21.58
CA GLU A 47 -0.38 -41.22 -21.31
C GLU A 47 0.33 -40.11 -22.09
N LEU A 48 0.88 -39.10 -21.39
CA LEU A 48 1.49 -37.91 -22.01
C LEU A 48 2.78 -38.18 -22.80
N GLU A 49 3.36 -39.37 -22.64
CA GLU A 49 4.57 -39.83 -23.34
C GLU A 49 4.25 -40.80 -24.50
N ASN A 50 2.97 -41.16 -24.69
CA ASN A 50 2.52 -42.15 -25.67
C ASN A 50 1.87 -41.45 -26.88
N PRO A 51 2.50 -41.43 -28.07
CA PRO A 51 1.95 -40.73 -29.23
C PRO A 51 0.59 -41.26 -29.72
N GLN A 52 0.22 -42.51 -29.39
CA GLN A 52 -1.09 -43.05 -29.81
C GLN A 52 -2.26 -42.45 -29.03
N ASP A 53 -1.99 -41.86 -27.87
CA ASP A 53 -2.98 -41.22 -27.02
C ASP A 53 -3.33 -39.77 -27.43
N GLU A 54 -2.63 -39.20 -28.42
CA GLU A 54 -3.01 -37.92 -29.02
C GLU A 54 -4.44 -37.95 -29.59
N LEU A 55 -4.88 -39.11 -30.12
CA LEU A 55 -6.25 -39.33 -30.59
C LEU A 55 -7.28 -39.32 -29.44
N LYS A 56 -6.91 -39.76 -28.22
CA LYS A 56 -7.75 -39.61 -27.03
C LYS A 56 -7.82 -38.14 -26.60
N ALA A 57 -6.66 -37.49 -26.54
CA ALA A 57 -6.54 -36.08 -26.15
C ALA A 57 -7.31 -35.14 -27.09
N LYS A 58 -7.29 -35.39 -28.41
CA LYS A 58 -8.07 -34.61 -29.38
C LYS A 58 -9.58 -34.77 -29.18
N ARG A 59 -10.06 -35.97 -28.88
CA ARG A 59 -11.48 -36.21 -28.52
C ARG A 59 -11.89 -35.46 -27.25
N LEU A 60 -11.02 -35.40 -26.24
CA LEU A 60 -11.26 -34.64 -25.02
C LEU A 60 -11.31 -33.12 -25.29
N LEU A 61 -10.42 -32.59 -26.14
CA LEU A 61 -10.46 -31.20 -26.59
C LEU A 61 -11.77 -30.88 -27.34
N ASP A 62 -12.13 -31.67 -28.36
CA ASP A 62 -13.37 -31.43 -29.13
C ASP A 62 -14.62 -31.53 -28.24
N SER A 63 -14.63 -32.45 -27.27
CA SER A 63 -15.74 -32.59 -26.30
C SER A 63 -15.81 -31.40 -25.33
N LEU A 64 -14.68 -30.88 -24.85
CA LEU A 64 -14.61 -29.67 -24.01
C LEU A 64 -15.12 -28.44 -24.76
N VAL A 65 -14.75 -28.29 -26.03
CA VAL A 65 -15.21 -27.20 -26.91
C VAL A 65 -16.71 -27.30 -27.16
N GLN A 66 -17.22 -28.51 -27.43
CA GLN A 66 -18.66 -28.76 -27.61
C GLN A 66 -19.46 -28.47 -26.34
N GLU A 67 -18.96 -28.87 -25.16
CA GLU A 67 -19.63 -28.61 -23.88
C GLU A 67 -19.63 -27.11 -23.52
N LEU A 68 -18.57 -26.37 -23.84
CA LEU A 68 -18.55 -24.89 -23.72
C LEU A 68 -19.58 -24.24 -24.65
N GLN A 69 -19.66 -24.67 -25.91
CA GLN A 69 -20.65 -24.18 -26.87
C GLN A 69 -22.07 -24.46 -26.39
N ARG A 70 -22.37 -25.71 -25.99
CA ARG A 70 -23.65 -26.10 -25.40
C ARG A 70 -24.00 -25.24 -24.20
N LYS A 71 -23.06 -24.99 -23.29
CA LYS A 71 -23.30 -24.17 -22.09
C LYS A 71 -23.47 -22.68 -22.40
N ALA A 72 -22.85 -22.17 -23.47
CA ALA A 72 -23.10 -20.82 -23.99
C ALA A 72 -24.51 -20.70 -24.60
N GLU A 73 -24.94 -21.69 -25.38
CA GLU A 73 -26.26 -21.71 -26.02
C GLU A 73 -27.40 -21.66 -25.02
N HIS A 74 -27.27 -22.38 -23.90
CA HIS A 74 -28.24 -22.42 -22.80
C HIS A 74 -28.33 -21.13 -21.96
N GLN A 75 -27.51 -20.10 -22.21
CA GLN A 75 -27.65 -18.79 -21.56
C GLN A 75 -28.74 -17.96 -22.26
N VAL A 76 -29.68 -17.44 -21.45
CA VAL A 76 -30.86 -16.66 -21.87
C VAL A 76 -31.07 -15.50 -20.90
N GLY A 77 -31.62 -14.37 -21.37
CA GLY A 77 -31.79 -13.14 -20.60
C GLY A 77 -30.61 -12.18 -20.72
N GLU A 78 -30.78 -10.95 -20.22
CA GLU A 78 -29.77 -9.88 -20.34
C GLU A 78 -28.47 -10.22 -19.60
N ASP A 79 -28.56 -10.72 -18.36
CA ASP A 79 -27.39 -11.19 -17.59
C ASP A 79 -26.65 -12.35 -18.29
N GLY A 80 -27.39 -13.23 -18.97
CA GLY A 80 -26.85 -14.38 -19.68
C GLY A 80 -26.08 -14.02 -20.96
N PHE A 81 -26.33 -12.84 -21.55
CA PHE A 81 -25.76 -12.42 -22.83
C PHE A 81 -24.22 -12.28 -22.77
N LEU A 82 -23.69 -11.63 -21.72
CA LEU A 82 -22.25 -11.48 -21.54
C LEU A 82 -21.55 -12.83 -21.31
N LEU A 83 -22.19 -13.73 -20.55
CA LEU A 83 -21.66 -15.07 -20.30
C LEU A 83 -21.64 -15.93 -21.58
N LYS A 84 -22.68 -15.81 -22.42
CA LYS A 84 -22.75 -16.47 -23.74
C LYS A 84 -21.58 -16.09 -24.65
N ILE A 85 -21.28 -14.79 -24.76
CA ILE A 85 -20.15 -14.29 -25.55
C ILE A 85 -18.82 -14.80 -24.98
N LYS A 86 -18.62 -14.72 -23.65
CA LYS A 86 -17.41 -15.23 -22.99
C LYS A 86 -17.18 -16.73 -23.26
N LEU A 87 -18.18 -17.58 -23.01
CA LEU A 87 -18.06 -19.03 -23.20
C LEU A 87 -17.79 -19.40 -24.67
N GLY A 88 -18.44 -18.74 -25.63
CA GLY A 88 -18.15 -18.92 -27.06
C GLY A 88 -16.74 -18.46 -27.47
N HIS A 89 -16.23 -17.39 -26.86
CA HIS A 89 -14.85 -16.95 -27.04
C HIS A 89 -13.86 -17.99 -26.49
N TYR A 90 -14.04 -18.47 -25.26
CA TYR A 90 -13.16 -19.49 -24.66
C TYR A 90 -13.17 -20.81 -25.44
N ALA A 91 -14.32 -21.25 -25.97
CA ALA A 91 -14.41 -22.42 -26.84
C ALA A 91 -13.54 -22.27 -28.11
N SER A 92 -13.58 -21.07 -28.71
CA SER A 92 -12.78 -20.73 -29.89
C SER A 92 -11.28 -20.61 -29.57
N GLN A 93 -10.95 -19.99 -28.43
CA GLN A 93 -9.59 -19.82 -27.91
C GLN A 93 -8.94 -21.17 -27.64
N LEU A 94 -9.55 -22.02 -26.81
CA LEU A 94 -9.01 -23.33 -26.44
C LEU A 94 -8.82 -24.24 -27.67
N LYS A 95 -9.75 -24.20 -28.64
CA LYS A 95 -9.55 -24.90 -29.91
C LYS A 95 -8.35 -24.36 -30.68
N SER A 96 -8.22 -23.04 -30.83
CA SER A 96 -7.07 -22.41 -31.53
C SER A 96 -5.72 -22.70 -30.84
N THR A 97 -5.69 -22.75 -29.50
CA THR A 97 -4.48 -23.02 -28.72
C THR A 97 -4.05 -24.50 -28.79
N TYR A 98 -4.98 -25.45 -28.70
CA TYR A 98 -4.65 -26.86 -28.45
C TYR A 98 -4.94 -27.83 -29.61
N ASP A 99 -5.62 -27.42 -30.69
CA ASP A 99 -5.96 -28.32 -31.82
C ASP A 99 -4.74 -28.96 -32.49
N ARG A 100 -3.58 -28.28 -32.44
CA ARG A 100 -2.28 -28.73 -32.96
C ARG A 100 -1.42 -29.50 -31.96
N CYS A 101 -1.81 -29.54 -30.68
CA CYS A 101 -1.07 -30.23 -29.61
C CYS A 101 -2.00 -30.66 -28.46
N PRO A 102 -2.98 -31.56 -28.70
CA PRO A 102 -4.04 -31.84 -27.72
C PRO A 102 -3.53 -32.43 -26.39
N LEU A 103 -2.36 -33.08 -26.40
CA LEU A 103 -1.71 -33.59 -25.19
C LEU A 103 -1.31 -32.46 -24.21
N GLU A 104 -1.07 -31.23 -24.68
CA GLU A 104 -0.79 -30.08 -23.81
C GLU A 104 -2.03 -29.60 -23.04
N LEU A 105 -3.23 -29.75 -23.62
CA LEU A 105 -4.48 -29.50 -22.88
C LEU A 105 -4.60 -30.50 -21.72
N VAL A 106 -4.34 -31.78 -21.99
CA VAL A 106 -4.39 -32.83 -20.96
C VAL A 106 -3.34 -32.58 -19.89
N ARG A 107 -2.09 -32.26 -20.26
CA ARG A 107 -1.03 -31.90 -19.30
C ARG A 107 -1.44 -30.70 -18.43
N CYS A 108 -2.02 -29.67 -19.03
CA CYS A 108 -2.50 -28.48 -18.34
C CYS A 108 -3.62 -28.81 -17.35
N ILE A 109 -4.69 -29.48 -17.78
CA ILE A 109 -5.83 -29.82 -16.91
C ILE A 109 -5.41 -30.78 -15.80
N LYS A 110 -4.55 -31.77 -16.08
CA LYS A 110 -3.99 -32.65 -15.04
C LYS A 110 -3.21 -31.87 -14.00
N HIS A 111 -2.32 -30.96 -14.42
CA HIS A 111 -1.56 -30.13 -13.49
C HIS A 111 -2.45 -29.23 -12.62
N ILE A 112 -3.50 -28.63 -13.20
CA ILE A 112 -4.49 -27.83 -12.49
C ILE A 112 -5.22 -28.66 -11.43
N LEU A 113 -5.84 -29.79 -11.83
CA LEU A 113 -6.62 -30.63 -10.91
C LEU A 113 -5.77 -31.20 -9.77
N HIS A 114 -4.54 -31.66 -10.06
CA HIS A 114 -3.62 -32.14 -9.02
C HIS A 114 -3.21 -31.01 -8.06
N SER A 115 -2.98 -29.80 -8.57
CA SER A 115 -2.60 -28.64 -7.75
C SER A 115 -3.74 -28.14 -6.86
N GLU A 116 -4.97 -28.12 -7.38
CA GLU A 116 -6.17 -27.83 -6.57
C GLU A 116 -6.39 -28.89 -5.49
N GLN A 117 -6.30 -30.17 -5.84
CA GLN A 117 -6.46 -31.26 -4.88
C GLN A 117 -5.39 -31.20 -3.78
N ARG A 118 -4.14 -30.88 -4.13
CA ARG A 118 -3.06 -30.62 -3.17
C ARG A 118 -3.40 -29.46 -2.23
N LEU A 119 -3.76 -28.29 -2.78
CA LEU A 119 -4.08 -27.10 -1.98
C LEU A 119 -5.29 -27.32 -1.06
N VAL A 120 -6.31 -28.04 -1.52
CA VAL A 120 -7.47 -28.43 -0.71
C VAL A 120 -7.09 -29.43 0.39
N GLN A 121 -6.20 -30.39 0.12
CA GLN A 121 -5.68 -31.30 1.15
C GLN A 121 -4.81 -30.57 2.18
N GLU A 122 -3.92 -29.68 1.75
CA GLU A 122 -3.08 -28.85 2.63
C GLU A 122 -3.93 -27.96 3.53
N ALA A 123 -4.95 -27.28 2.99
CA ALA A 123 -5.86 -26.45 3.77
C ALA A 123 -6.67 -27.28 4.80
N ASN A 124 -7.22 -28.43 4.41
CA ASN A 124 -7.94 -29.32 5.33
C ASN A 124 -7.02 -29.89 6.43
N ASN A 125 -5.76 -30.22 6.10
CA ASN A 125 -4.78 -30.70 7.06
C ASN A 125 -4.32 -29.60 8.04
N ALA A 126 -4.22 -28.34 7.58
CA ALA A 126 -3.91 -27.20 8.44
C ALA A 126 -4.99 -26.94 9.51
N VAL A 127 -6.26 -27.22 9.22
CA VAL A 127 -7.35 -27.19 10.22
C VAL A 127 -7.18 -28.30 11.28
N GLY A 128 -6.54 -29.41 10.93
CA GLY A 128 -6.23 -30.53 11.83
C GLY A 128 -4.95 -30.39 12.65
N SER A 129 -4.08 -29.42 12.36
CA SER A 129 -2.80 -29.20 13.06
C SER A 129 -2.58 -27.72 13.31
N GLY A 130 -2.90 -27.25 14.52
CA GLY A 130 -2.99 -25.83 14.91
C GLY A 130 -1.66 -25.07 14.95
N GLY A 131 -1.05 -24.83 13.78
CA GLY A 131 0.23 -24.14 13.63
C GLY A 131 0.32 -23.35 12.31
N GLY A 132 -0.53 -22.34 12.14
CA GLY A 132 -0.44 -21.43 10.98
C GLY A 132 -1.53 -20.35 10.89
N GLY A 133 -2.81 -20.71 11.06
CA GLY A 133 -3.95 -19.82 10.78
C GLY A 133 -4.22 -18.67 11.77
N GLY A 134 -3.56 -18.66 12.93
CA GLY A 134 -3.98 -17.89 14.11
C GLY A 134 -4.06 -16.37 13.95
N THR A 135 -3.43 -15.77 12.94
CA THR A 135 -3.57 -14.33 12.64
C THR A 135 -4.89 -13.99 11.98
N MET A 136 -5.42 -14.85 11.09
CA MET A 136 -6.63 -14.59 10.32
C MET A 136 -7.89 -14.90 11.14
N ASP A 137 -7.86 -15.97 11.94
CA ASP A 137 -8.92 -16.27 12.92
C ASP A 137 -9.04 -15.18 13.98
N SER A 138 -7.92 -14.67 14.50
CA SER A 138 -7.88 -13.58 15.48
C SER A 138 -8.47 -12.28 14.90
N LEU A 139 -8.11 -11.90 13.67
CA LEU A 139 -8.70 -10.73 13.00
C LEU A 139 -10.21 -10.88 12.79
N SER A 140 -10.68 -12.07 12.41
CA SER A 140 -12.11 -12.39 12.27
C SER A 140 -12.85 -12.29 13.62
N GLN A 141 -12.30 -12.87 14.67
CA GLN A 141 -12.84 -12.80 16.03
C GLN A 141 -12.93 -11.36 16.55
N ARG A 142 -11.89 -10.54 16.32
CA ARG A 142 -11.88 -9.11 16.69
C ARG A 142 -12.93 -8.31 15.91
N HIS A 143 -13.12 -8.60 14.62
CA HIS A 143 -14.19 -8.01 13.80
C HIS A 143 -15.58 -8.36 14.35
N GLN A 144 -15.80 -9.59 14.81
CA GLN A 144 -17.06 -10.00 15.43
C GLN A 144 -17.28 -9.27 16.77
N GLN A 145 -16.28 -9.23 17.64
CA GLN A 145 -16.33 -8.51 18.91
C GLN A 145 -16.64 -7.02 18.75
N ILE A 146 -15.96 -6.34 17.80
CA ILE A 146 -16.20 -4.93 17.48
C ILE A 146 -17.65 -4.72 17.04
N ASN A 147 -18.20 -5.59 16.20
CA ASN A 147 -19.59 -5.49 15.75
C ASN A 147 -20.62 -5.83 16.85
N GLN A 148 -20.30 -6.73 17.79
CA GLN A 148 -21.15 -6.98 18.97
C GLN A 148 -21.27 -5.73 19.84
N THR A 149 -20.16 -5.10 20.21
CA THR A 149 -20.16 -3.87 21.03
C THR A 149 -20.94 -2.74 20.34
N PHE A 150 -20.91 -2.65 19.00
CA PHE A 150 -21.74 -1.71 18.25
C PHE A 150 -23.23 -1.97 18.40
N GLU A 151 -23.67 -3.23 18.45
CA GLU A 151 -25.08 -3.59 18.62
C GLU A 151 -25.55 -3.32 20.06
N GLU A 152 -24.72 -3.62 21.07
CA GLU A 152 -24.98 -3.25 22.47
C GLU A 152 -25.12 -1.72 22.63
N LEU A 153 -24.23 -0.94 22.00
CA LEU A 153 -24.30 0.52 21.97
C LEU A 153 -25.52 1.06 21.22
N ARG A 154 -25.94 0.39 20.14
CA ARG A 154 -27.17 0.73 19.39
C ARG A 154 -28.42 0.51 20.24
N VAL A 155 -28.49 -0.58 20.99
CA VAL A 155 -29.59 -0.85 21.94
C VAL A 155 -29.60 0.20 23.06
N SER A 156 -28.47 0.46 23.71
CA SER A 156 -28.37 1.47 24.79
C SER A 156 -28.81 2.87 24.31
N THR A 157 -28.36 3.29 23.12
CA THR A 157 -28.72 4.58 22.50
C THR A 157 -30.21 4.67 22.12
N GLN A 158 -30.85 3.52 21.82
CA GLN A 158 -32.28 3.44 21.54
C GLN A 158 -33.12 3.45 22.81
N GLU A 159 -32.64 2.85 23.91
CA GLU A 159 -33.27 2.93 25.23
C GLU A 159 -33.30 4.36 25.76
N THR A 160 -32.18 5.09 25.71
CA THR A 160 -32.13 6.50 26.15
C THR A 160 -33.05 7.40 25.32
N GLU A 161 -33.19 7.17 24.01
CA GLU A 161 -34.13 7.91 23.15
C GLU A 161 -35.61 7.56 23.47
N ASN A 162 -35.90 6.32 23.88
CA ASN A 162 -37.25 5.95 24.34
C ASN A 162 -37.59 6.62 25.68
N GLU A 163 -36.64 6.66 26.62
CA GLU A 163 -36.83 7.28 27.93
C GLU A 163 -36.85 8.81 27.85
N LEU A 164 -36.07 9.43 26.97
CA LEU A 164 -36.14 10.86 26.65
C LEU A 164 -37.52 11.24 26.09
N ARG A 165 -38.10 10.46 25.17
CA ARG A 165 -39.46 10.68 24.66
C ARG A 165 -40.52 10.51 25.76
N LYS A 166 -40.36 9.55 26.66
CA LYS A 166 -41.24 9.37 27.83
C LYS A 166 -41.13 10.54 28.82
N LEU A 167 -39.91 11.01 29.10
CA LEU A 167 -39.62 12.17 29.95
C LEU A 167 -40.26 13.44 29.36
N GLN A 168 -40.09 13.67 28.05
CA GLN A 168 -40.71 14.78 27.33
C GLN A 168 -42.23 14.75 27.50
N HIS A 169 -42.89 13.63 27.21
CA HIS A 169 -44.35 13.52 27.33
C HIS A 169 -44.86 13.75 28.77
N ASN A 170 -44.16 13.19 29.78
CA ASN A 170 -44.50 13.41 31.18
C ASN A 170 -44.32 14.88 31.59
N GLN A 171 -43.29 15.56 31.08
CA GLN A 171 -43.05 16.99 31.32
C GLN A 171 -44.10 17.87 30.64
N GLU A 172 -44.49 17.57 29.40
CA GLU A 172 -45.59 18.25 28.70
C GLU A 172 -46.91 18.12 29.47
N TYR A 173 -47.23 16.91 29.96
CA TYR A 173 -48.41 16.68 30.80
C TYR A 173 -48.33 17.42 32.15
N PHE A 174 -47.16 17.43 32.79
CA PHE A 174 -46.93 18.21 34.02
C PHE A 174 -47.19 19.71 33.81
N ILE A 175 -46.69 20.29 32.71
CA ILE A 175 -46.89 21.70 32.37
C ILE A 175 -48.39 22.01 32.18
N ILE A 176 -49.16 21.11 31.56
CA ILE A 176 -50.61 21.25 31.41
C ILE A 176 -51.32 21.22 32.79
N GLN A 177 -50.95 20.31 33.69
CA GLN A 177 -51.53 20.26 35.05
C GLN A 177 -51.14 21.49 35.89
N TYR A 178 -49.93 22.02 35.70
CA TYR A 178 -49.49 23.27 36.33
C TYR A 178 -50.28 24.48 35.83
N GLN A 179 -50.57 24.56 34.53
CA GLN A 179 -51.44 25.59 33.95
C GLN A 179 -52.89 25.49 34.47
N GLU A 180 -53.45 24.28 34.61
CA GLU A 180 -54.77 24.09 35.24
C GLU A 180 -54.75 24.48 36.72
N ASN A 181 -53.65 24.26 37.45
CA ASN A 181 -53.50 24.73 38.83
C ASN A 181 -53.58 26.26 38.92
N LEU A 182 -52.82 26.97 38.09
CA LEU A 182 -52.88 28.43 37.96
C LEU A 182 -54.28 28.92 37.55
N ARG A 183 -54.98 28.17 36.69
CA ARG A 183 -56.36 28.47 36.30
C ARG A 183 -57.34 28.35 37.47
N ILE A 184 -57.20 27.30 38.29
CA ILE A 184 -58.00 27.13 39.51
C ILE A 184 -57.68 28.25 40.52
N GLN A 185 -56.41 28.66 40.64
CA GLN A 185 -56.01 29.80 41.48
C GLN A 185 -56.63 31.13 41.00
N ALA A 186 -56.71 31.37 39.68
CA ALA A 186 -57.38 32.53 39.10
C ALA A 186 -58.92 32.47 39.25
N GLN A 187 -59.51 31.28 39.23
CA GLN A 187 -60.93 31.09 39.56
C GLN A 187 -61.20 31.39 41.04
N LEU A 188 -60.35 30.91 41.96
CA LEU A 188 -60.45 31.22 43.38
C LEU A 188 -60.36 32.74 43.67
N SER A 189 -59.49 33.48 42.96
CA SER A 189 -59.38 34.94 43.14
C SER A 189 -60.57 35.74 42.58
N SER A 190 -61.34 35.17 41.65
CA SER A 190 -62.51 35.82 41.02
C SER A 190 -63.87 35.44 41.64
N LEU A 191 -63.88 34.54 42.65
CA LEU A 191 -65.09 34.21 43.43
C LEU A 191 -65.71 35.39 44.20
N SER A 192 -65.02 36.53 44.29
CA SER A 192 -65.51 37.76 44.90
C SER A 192 -66.78 38.32 44.25
N ALA A 193 -67.07 37.96 42.99
CA ALA A 193 -68.24 38.42 42.23
C ALA A 193 -69.48 37.51 42.33
N VAL A 194 -69.45 36.45 43.14
CA VAL A 194 -70.50 35.40 43.21
C VAL A 194 -71.34 35.54 44.50
N PRO A 195 -72.68 35.30 44.47
CA PRO A 195 -73.53 35.30 45.68
C PRO A 195 -73.03 34.36 46.79
N ALA A 196 -73.25 34.75 48.05
CA ALA A 196 -72.57 34.16 49.21
C ALA A 196 -72.75 32.64 49.37
N GLU A 197 -73.96 32.11 49.18
CA GLU A 197 -74.26 30.68 49.39
C GLU A 197 -73.61 29.79 48.31
N GLU A 198 -73.70 30.17 47.03
CA GLU A 198 -72.94 29.50 45.97
C GLU A 198 -71.43 29.61 46.21
N ARG A 199 -70.97 30.82 46.59
CA ARG A 199 -69.55 31.12 46.75
C ARG A 199 -68.88 30.15 47.72
N THR A 200 -69.44 29.91 48.91
CA THR A 200 -68.82 29.00 49.90
C THR A 200 -68.67 27.58 49.36
N GLN A 201 -69.70 26.99 48.73
CA GLN A 201 -69.59 25.64 48.17
C GLN A 201 -68.58 25.57 47.00
N ARG A 202 -68.60 26.57 46.12
CA ARG A 202 -67.73 26.67 44.94
C ARG A 202 -66.27 26.88 45.36
N GLU A 203 -66.04 27.66 46.41
CA GLU A 203 -64.75 27.88 47.04
C GLU A 203 -64.18 26.59 47.64
N THR A 204 -64.95 25.87 48.47
CA THR A 204 -64.51 24.59 49.06
C THR A 204 -64.18 23.55 47.98
N SER A 205 -65.00 23.46 46.93
CA SER A 205 -64.77 22.54 45.80
C SER A 205 -63.50 22.88 45.02
N LEU A 206 -63.26 24.17 44.72
CA LEU A 206 -62.06 24.62 44.02
C LEU A 206 -60.79 24.48 44.88
N GLN A 207 -60.87 24.71 46.20
CA GLN A 207 -59.77 24.47 47.14
C GLN A 207 -59.41 22.97 47.20
N ALA A 208 -60.40 22.08 47.29
CA ALA A 208 -60.17 20.63 47.28
C ALA A 208 -59.57 20.14 45.95
N LYS A 209 -60.05 20.66 44.80
CA LYS A 209 -59.47 20.38 43.49
C LYS A 209 -58.02 20.88 43.41
N ARG A 210 -57.76 22.11 43.88
CA ARG A 210 -56.41 22.70 43.91
C ARG A 210 -55.44 21.85 44.73
N ALA A 211 -55.79 21.51 45.96
CA ALA A 211 -54.94 20.69 46.84
C ALA A 211 -54.62 19.31 46.24
N THR A 212 -55.59 18.71 45.54
CA THR A 212 -55.39 17.44 44.81
C THR A 212 -54.37 17.59 43.68
N VAL A 213 -54.45 18.68 42.90
CA VAL A 213 -53.49 18.96 41.81
C VAL A 213 -52.12 19.38 42.36
N GLU A 214 -52.04 20.14 43.45
CA GLU A 214 -50.77 20.50 44.11
C GLU A 214 -50.04 19.26 44.64
N ALA A 215 -50.74 18.35 45.33
CA ALA A 215 -50.17 17.09 45.81
C ALA A 215 -49.68 16.20 44.65
N TRP A 216 -50.40 16.18 43.52
CA TRP A 216 -49.95 15.50 42.32
C TRP A 216 -48.70 16.16 41.72
N LEU A 217 -48.68 17.48 41.58
CA LEU A 217 -47.53 18.24 41.06
C LEU A 217 -46.28 18.04 41.91
N THR A 218 -46.37 18.10 43.25
CA THR A 218 -45.20 17.85 44.12
C THR A 218 -44.67 16.43 43.95
N ARG A 219 -45.54 15.42 43.80
CA ARG A 219 -45.11 14.04 43.56
C ARG A 219 -44.49 13.86 42.17
N GLU A 220 -45.08 14.44 41.14
CA GLU A 220 -44.65 14.27 39.76
C GLU A 220 -43.38 15.07 39.45
N ALA A 221 -43.16 16.23 40.08
CA ALA A 221 -41.89 16.97 39.99
C ALA A 221 -40.69 16.14 40.49
N ASN A 222 -40.85 15.45 41.62
CA ASN A 222 -39.85 14.50 42.13
C ASN A 222 -39.65 13.30 41.18
N THR A 223 -40.72 12.85 40.52
CA THR A 223 -40.70 11.75 39.55
C THR A 223 -39.96 12.14 38.26
N LEU A 224 -40.22 13.34 37.73
CA LEU A 224 -39.50 13.93 36.60
C LEU A 224 -38.01 14.15 36.92
N GLN A 225 -37.71 14.68 38.12
CA GLN A 225 -36.32 14.88 38.53
C GLN A 225 -35.56 13.55 38.68
N LYS A 226 -36.21 12.50 39.17
CA LYS A 226 -35.62 11.15 39.14
C LYS A 226 -35.36 10.69 37.70
N TYR A 227 -36.35 10.74 36.81
CA TYR A 227 -36.18 10.31 35.42
C TYR A 227 -35.08 11.09 34.67
N ARG A 228 -34.87 12.38 35.00
CA ARG A 228 -33.73 13.18 34.50
C ARG A 228 -32.39 12.61 34.96
N LEU A 229 -32.24 12.28 36.24
CA LEU A 229 -31.02 11.69 36.79
C LEU A 229 -30.76 10.27 36.25
N ASP A 230 -31.78 9.41 36.23
CA ASP A 230 -31.71 8.03 35.69
C ASP A 230 -31.23 8.06 34.20
N LEU A 231 -31.73 9.02 33.41
CA LEU A 231 -31.33 9.21 32.01
C LEU A 231 -29.90 9.74 31.86
N ALA A 232 -29.46 10.66 32.74
CA ALA A 232 -28.10 11.19 32.75
C ALA A 232 -27.06 10.08 33.07
N GLU A 233 -27.35 9.20 34.03
CA GLU A 233 -26.49 8.05 34.35
C GLU A 233 -26.36 7.10 33.16
N LYS A 234 -27.47 6.80 32.46
CA LYS A 234 -27.46 5.96 31.26
C LYS A 234 -26.67 6.58 30.10
N HIS A 235 -26.76 7.89 29.89
CA HIS A 235 -25.87 8.58 28.95
C HIS A 235 -24.41 8.46 29.39
N GLN A 236 -24.07 8.71 30.66
CA GLN A 236 -22.69 8.59 31.16
C GLN A 236 -22.11 7.18 30.92
N LYS A 237 -22.90 6.13 31.19
CA LYS A 237 -22.53 4.73 30.89
C LYS A 237 -22.31 4.50 29.40
N THR A 238 -23.22 4.99 28.56
CA THR A 238 -23.16 4.84 27.09
C THR A 238 -21.94 5.58 26.50
N LEU A 239 -21.62 6.79 26.97
CA LEU A 239 -20.41 7.53 26.60
C LEU A 239 -19.14 6.78 27.04
N GLY A 240 -19.13 6.19 28.23
CA GLY A 240 -18.03 5.35 28.70
C GLY A 240 -17.79 4.11 27.83
N GLN A 241 -18.84 3.49 27.29
CA GLN A 241 -18.73 2.40 26.31
C GLN A 241 -18.29 2.91 24.92
N LEU A 242 -18.84 4.04 24.45
CA LEU A 242 -18.42 4.68 23.20
C LEU A 242 -16.94 5.06 23.20
N ARG A 243 -16.39 5.57 24.32
CA ARG A 243 -14.97 5.93 24.43
C ARG A 243 -14.06 4.70 24.37
N LYS A 244 -14.46 3.57 24.98
CA LYS A 244 -13.71 2.30 24.87
C LYS A 244 -13.71 1.76 23.44
N GLN A 245 -14.88 1.74 22.79
CA GLN A 245 -15.04 1.31 21.39
C GLN A 245 -14.25 2.24 20.44
N GLN A 246 -14.24 3.54 20.71
CA GLN A 246 -13.44 4.54 19.99
C GLN A 246 -11.94 4.24 20.08
N THR A 247 -11.39 4.01 21.28
CA THR A 247 -9.97 3.69 21.45
C THR A 247 -9.57 2.40 20.73
N LEU A 248 -10.37 1.34 20.82
CA LEU A 248 -10.12 0.09 20.09
C LEU A 248 -10.01 0.32 18.57
N ILE A 249 -10.86 1.18 18.00
CA ILE A 249 -10.88 1.44 16.54
C ILE A 249 -9.78 2.44 16.12
N LEU A 250 -9.52 3.49 16.91
CA LEU A 250 -8.60 4.57 16.53
C LEU A 250 -7.15 4.35 16.97
N ASP A 251 -6.94 3.76 18.15
CA ASP A 251 -5.63 3.63 18.79
C ASP A 251 -5.02 2.24 18.55
N GLU A 252 -5.82 1.22 18.24
CA GLU A 252 -5.36 -0.12 17.86
C GLU A 252 -5.52 -0.37 16.34
N GLU A 253 -6.75 -0.53 15.84
CA GLU A 253 -7.00 -0.97 14.44
C GLU A 253 -6.51 0.02 13.38
N LEU A 254 -6.80 1.32 13.55
CA LEU A 254 -6.34 2.37 12.63
C LEU A 254 -4.82 2.59 12.71
N ILE A 255 -4.20 2.40 13.88
CA ILE A 255 -2.73 2.43 14.01
C ILE A 255 -2.10 1.21 13.33
N GLN A 256 -2.69 0.02 13.47
CA GLN A 256 -2.25 -1.20 12.78
C GLN A 256 -2.41 -1.09 11.25
N TRP A 257 -3.43 -0.39 10.75
CA TRP A 257 -3.53 -0.05 9.32
C TRP A 257 -2.45 0.95 8.88
N LYS A 258 -2.25 2.06 9.63
CA LYS A 258 -1.18 3.04 9.34
C LYS A 258 0.22 2.40 9.36
N ARG A 259 0.48 1.45 10.27
CA ARG A 259 1.73 0.69 10.34
C ARG A 259 1.91 -0.26 9.14
N ARG A 260 0.84 -0.90 8.67
CA ARG A 260 0.89 -1.69 7.42
C ARG A 260 1.18 -0.79 6.21
N GLN A 261 0.52 0.37 6.09
CA GLN A 261 0.82 1.34 5.02
C GLN A 261 2.29 1.82 5.05
N GLN A 262 2.86 2.01 6.24
CA GLN A 262 4.28 2.34 6.39
C GLN A 262 5.21 1.21 5.89
N LEU A 263 4.92 -0.04 6.24
CA LEU A 263 5.70 -1.19 5.79
C LEU A 263 5.49 -1.49 4.29
N ALA A 264 4.31 -1.23 3.74
CA ALA A 264 4.05 -1.26 2.29
C ALA A 264 4.93 -0.26 1.52
N GLY A 265 5.31 0.88 2.14
CA GLY A 265 6.33 1.80 1.61
C GLY A 265 7.72 1.18 1.41
N ASN A 266 8.05 0.12 2.16
CA ASN A 266 9.25 -0.70 1.96
C ASN A 266 9.01 -1.92 1.05
N GLY A 267 7.79 -2.14 0.57
CA GLY A 267 7.42 -3.35 -0.19
C GLY A 267 6.79 -4.46 0.64
N GLY A 268 6.39 -4.18 1.88
CA GLY A 268 5.62 -5.10 2.72
C GLY A 268 4.21 -5.40 2.17
N PRO A 269 3.47 -6.31 2.83
CA PRO A 269 2.09 -6.62 2.48
C PRO A 269 1.21 -5.37 2.44
N THR A 270 0.30 -5.31 1.47
CA THR A 270 -0.60 -4.16 1.26
C THR A 270 -1.41 -3.86 2.53
N GLU A 271 -1.66 -2.58 2.77
CA GLU A 271 -2.39 -2.08 3.94
C GLU A 271 -3.81 -2.62 4.09
N GLY A 272 -4.44 -3.03 2.98
CA GLY A 272 -5.82 -3.48 2.92
C GLY A 272 -6.80 -2.32 2.79
N GLY A 273 -8.02 -2.63 2.31
CA GLY A 273 -9.06 -1.64 2.07
C GLY A 273 -9.50 -0.89 3.34
N LEU A 274 -9.63 0.43 3.23
CA LEU A 274 -10.11 1.28 4.34
C LEU A 274 -11.60 1.11 4.66
N ASP A 275 -12.36 0.36 3.85
CA ASP A 275 -13.82 0.43 3.87
C ASP A 275 -14.45 -0.20 5.12
N VAL A 276 -13.79 -1.19 5.73
CA VAL A 276 -14.22 -1.74 7.03
C VAL A 276 -13.97 -0.74 8.16
N LEU A 277 -12.77 -0.12 8.20
CA LEU A 277 -12.44 0.97 9.13
C LEU A 277 -13.39 2.16 8.94
N GLN A 278 -13.75 2.51 7.70
CA GLN A 278 -14.78 3.51 7.43
C GLN A 278 -16.12 3.08 8.02
N SER A 279 -16.59 1.84 7.78
CA SER A 279 -17.86 1.38 8.33
C SER A 279 -17.94 1.47 9.86
N TRP A 280 -16.83 1.24 10.56
CA TRP A 280 -16.73 1.38 12.02
C TRP A 280 -16.68 2.85 12.45
N CYS A 281 -15.89 3.69 11.79
CA CYS A 281 -15.84 5.13 12.06
C CYS A 281 -17.19 5.80 11.79
N GLU A 282 -17.92 5.36 10.76
CA GLU A 282 -19.28 5.78 10.45
C GLU A 282 -20.29 5.35 11.52
N LYS A 283 -20.25 4.08 11.97
CA LYS A 283 -21.10 3.60 13.08
C LYS A 283 -20.84 4.38 14.38
N LEU A 284 -19.57 4.67 14.70
CA LEU A 284 -19.21 5.54 15.82
C LEU A 284 -19.81 6.93 15.63
N ALA A 285 -19.56 7.58 14.50
CA ALA A 285 -20.03 8.94 14.23
C ALA A 285 -21.55 9.07 14.35
N ASP A 286 -22.31 8.09 13.86
CA ASP A 286 -23.77 8.02 13.93
C ASP A 286 -24.25 7.91 15.41
N LEU A 287 -23.73 6.94 16.17
CA LEU A 287 -24.10 6.74 17.58
C LEU A 287 -23.70 7.92 18.49
N ILE A 288 -22.53 8.52 18.24
CA ILE A 288 -22.07 9.73 18.94
C ILE A 288 -22.97 10.92 18.60
N TRP A 289 -23.35 11.10 17.34
CA TRP A 289 -24.24 12.19 16.93
C TRP A 289 -25.65 12.03 17.52
N GLN A 290 -26.19 10.81 17.51
CA GLN A 290 -27.49 10.50 18.13
C GLN A 290 -27.48 10.81 19.64
N ASN A 291 -26.47 10.37 20.39
CA ASN A 291 -26.35 10.71 21.82
C ASN A 291 -26.21 12.24 22.04
N ARG A 292 -25.52 12.97 21.17
CA ARG A 292 -25.40 14.44 21.26
C ARG A 292 -26.74 15.14 21.13
N GLN A 293 -27.57 14.70 20.17
CA GLN A 293 -28.91 15.26 19.98
C GLN A 293 -29.86 14.90 21.14
N GLN A 294 -29.70 13.71 21.75
CA GLN A 294 -30.44 13.34 22.96
C GLN A 294 -30.06 14.21 24.17
N ILE A 295 -28.76 14.42 24.44
CA ILE A 295 -28.28 15.27 25.53
C ILE A 295 -28.78 16.72 25.37
N ARG A 296 -28.70 17.29 24.15
CA ARG A 296 -29.22 18.64 23.85
C ARG A 296 -30.73 18.77 24.01
N ARG A 297 -31.49 17.71 23.69
CA ARG A 297 -32.94 17.67 23.98
C ARG A 297 -33.20 17.61 25.49
N ALA A 298 -32.40 16.88 26.26
CA ALA A 298 -32.50 16.85 27.71
C ALA A 298 -32.14 18.22 28.36
N GLU A 299 -31.16 18.95 27.82
CA GLU A 299 -30.90 20.35 28.18
C GLU A 299 -32.09 21.25 27.89
N HIS A 300 -32.66 21.17 26.68
CA HIS A 300 -33.80 22.01 26.31
C HIS A 300 -35.03 21.73 27.20
N LEU A 301 -35.31 20.46 27.53
CA LEU A 301 -36.35 20.09 28.49
C LEU A 301 -36.04 20.62 29.91
N THR A 302 -34.78 20.58 30.33
CA THR A 302 -34.37 21.11 31.64
C THR A 302 -34.52 22.63 31.71
N GLN A 303 -34.22 23.35 30.63
CA GLN A 303 -34.43 24.80 30.49
C GLN A 303 -35.92 25.19 30.43
N GLN A 304 -36.77 24.39 29.78
CA GLN A 304 -38.22 24.61 29.73
C GLN A 304 -38.90 24.46 31.10
N LEU A 305 -38.41 23.54 31.93
CA LEU A 305 -38.91 23.31 33.29
C LEU A 305 -37.73 23.15 34.26
N PRO A 306 -37.17 24.26 34.77
CA PRO A 306 -36.09 24.21 35.74
C PRO A 306 -36.60 23.60 37.06
N LEU A 307 -35.92 22.54 37.53
CA LEU A 307 -36.19 21.87 38.80
C LEU A 307 -34.89 21.85 39.62
N PRO A 308 -34.89 22.25 40.91
CA PRO A 308 -33.67 22.30 41.71
C PRO A 308 -32.94 20.95 41.79
N GLY A 309 -31.65 20.94 41.48
CA GLY A 309 -30.77 19.77 41.59
C GLY A 309 -29.57 19.81 40.63
N PRO A 310 -28.70 18.78 40.65
CA PRO A 310 -27.40 18.78 39.95
C PRO A 310 -27.49 18.55 38.44
N MET A 311 -28.68 18.64 37.83
CA MET A 311 -28.90 18.24 36.44
C MET A 311 -28.14 19.12 35.44
N GLU A 312 -27.99 20.42 35.73
CA GLU A 312 -27.26 21.37 34.87
C GLU A 312 -25.76 21.05 34.83
N GLU A 313 -25.16 20.70 35.97
CA GLU A 313 -23.76 20.27 36.06
C GLU A 313 -23.53 18.94 35.32
N LEU A 314 -24.43 17.97 35.50
CA LEU A 314 -24.38 16.66 34.84
C LEU A 314 -24.51 16.80 33.32
N LEU A 315 -25.46 17.60 32.82
CA LEU A 315 -25.62 17.85 31.39
C LEU A 315 -24.42 18.58 30.79
N THR A 316 -23.90 19.61 31.48
CA THR A 316 -22.68 20.32 31.08
C THR A 316 -21.50 19.35 30.92
N LYS A 317 -21.32 18.44 31.87
CA LYS A 317 -20.28 17.40 31.80
C LYS A 317 -20.51 16.44 30.63
N LEU A 318 -21.72 15.87 30.48
CA LEU A 318 -22.05 14.97 29.37
C LEU A 318 -21.82 15.61 28.00
N ASN A 319 -22.10 16.92 27.88
CA ASN A 319 -21.83 17.68 26.65
C ASN A 319 -20.33 17.92 26.42
N SER A 320 -19.50 18.08 27.46
CA SER A 320 -18.04 18.08 27.34
C SER A 320 -17.53 16.71 26.88
N ASP A 321 -17.85 15.66 27.64
CA ASP A 321 -17.41 14.28 27.40
C ASP A 321 -17.73 13.84 25.95
N ILE A 322 -18.92 14.16 25.44
CA ILE A 322 -19.30 13.81 24.06
C ILE A 322 -18.67 14.73 22.99
N THR A 323 -18.35 15.98 23.34
CA THR A 323 -17.62 16.90 22.44
C THR A 323 -16.16 16.45 22.29
N ASP A 324 -15.54 15.94 23.35
CA ASP A 324 -14.19 15.36 23.30
C ASP A 324 -14.16 14.00 22.56
N ILE A 325 -15.24 13.22 22.66
CA ILE A 325 -15.43 12.00 21.88
C ILE A 325 -15.53 12.31 20.37
N ILE A 326 -16.41 13.23 19.93
CA ILE A 326 -16.50 13.55 18.50
C ILE A 326 -15.25 14.25 17.97
N SER A 327 -14.60 15.10 18.76
CA SER A 327 -13.38 15.81 18.35
C SER A 327 -12.20 14.86 18.12
N ALA A 328 -12.02 13.85 18.99
CA ALA A 328 -11.03 12.80 18.79
C ALA A 328 -11.33 11.93 17.55
N LEU A 329 -12.60 11.66 17.26
CA LEU A 329 -13.01 10.90 16.07
C LEU A 329 -12.72 11.68 14.78
N VAL A 330 -13.17 12.92 14.68
CA VAL A 330 -13.05 13.74 13.47
C VAL A 330 -11.59 14.05 13.14
N THR A 331 -10.75 14.32 14.15
CA THR A 331 -9.32 14.60 13.92
C THR A 331 -8.54 13.34 13.53
N SER A 332 -8.74 12.22 14.22
CA SER A 332 -7.98 10.98 13.96
C SER A 332 -8.34 10.28 12.64
N THR A 333 -9.57 10.49 12.14
CA THR A 333 -10.09 9.87 10.90
C THR A 333 -9.86 10.71 9.63
N PHE A 334 -9.19 11.85 9.74
CA PHE A 334 -8.62 12.58 8.60
C PHE A 334 -7.24 12.00 8.28
N ILE A 335 -7.18 11.11 7.28
CA ILE A 335 -6.00 10.26 7.02
C ILE A 335 -5.54 10.31 5.57
N ILE A 336 -4.28 9.96 5.35
CA ILE A 336 -3.69 9.86 4.02
C ILE A 336 -3.90 8.44 3.50
N GLU A 337 -4.83 8.31 2.57
CA GLU A 337 -5.20 7.07 1.88
C GLU A 337 -4.12 6.65 0.88
N LYS A 338 -3.51 7.62 0.18
CA LYS A 338 -2.35 7.40 -0.69
C LYS A 338 -1.23 8.37 -0.33
N GLN A 339 -0.14 7.85 0.21
CA GLN A 339 1.04 8.63 0.58
C GLN A 339 1.71 9.28 -0.65
N PRO A 340 2.34 10.46 -0.49
CA PRO A 340 3.26 10.98 -1.50
C PRO A 340 4.51 10.09 -1.61
N PRO A 341 5.26 10.14 -2.72
CA PRO A 341 6.54 9.44 -2.84
C PRO A 341 7.50 9.86 -1.72
N GLN A 342 8.02 8.90 -0.96
CA GLN A 342 8.91 9.18 0.17
C GLN A 342 10.31 9.62 -0.25
N VAL A 343 10.72 9.38 -1.50
CA VAL A 343 11.81 10.10 -2.17
C VAL A 343 11.20 11.07 -3.17
N LEU A 344 11.35 12.37 -2.91
CA LEU A 344 10.68 13.43 -3.68
C LEU A 344 11.70 14.29 -4.40
N LYS A 345 11.76 14.14 -5.73
CA LYS A 345 12.62 14.97 -6.59
C LYS A 345 11.98 16.35 -6.84
N THR A 346 12.72 17.42 -6.62
CA THR A 346 12.28 18.79 -6.96
C THR A 346 11.85 18.92 -8.42
N GLN A 347 10.90 19.81 -8.68
CA GLN A 347 10.27 20.08 -9.99
C GLN A 347 9.51 18.88 -10.61
N THR A 348 9.54 17.70 -9.99
CA THR A 348 8.86 16.50 -10.48
C THR A 348 7.41 16.47 -9.98
N LYS A 349 6.47 16.08 -10.85
CA LYS A 349 5.05 15.95 -10.48
C LYS A 349 4.85 14.74 -9.57
N PHE A 350 4.07 14.92 -8.51
CA PHE A 350 3.69 13.87 -7.57
C PHE A 350 2.20 13.95 -7.20
N ALA A 351 1.71 12.88 -6.58
CA ALA A 351 0.32 12.70 -6.20
C ALA A 351 0.19 12.19 -4.77
N ALA A 352 -0.95 12.48 -4.14
CA ALA A 352 -1.36 11.96 -2.83
C ALA A 352 -2.90 11.92 -2.75
N THR A 353 -3.45 11.23 -1.77
CA THR A 353 -4.91 11.21 -1.53
C THR A 353 -5.21 11.21 -0.05
N VAL A 354 -6.12 12.08 0.37
CA VAL A 354 -6.52 12.27 1.78
C VAL A 354 -8.01 11.98 1.91
N ARG A 355 -8.40 11.12 2.85
CA ARG A 355 -9.77 10.63 3.07
C ARG A 355 -10.24 10.99 4.48
N LEU A 356 -11.49 11.44 4.61
CA LEU A 356 -12.15 11.66 5.90
C LEU A 356 -13.18 10.54 6.13
N LEU A 357 -12.85 9.54 6.95
CA LEU A 357 -13.68 8.33 7.09
C LEU A 357 -15.10 8.62 7.63
N VAL A 358 -15.29 9.71 8.36
CA VAL A 358 -16.61 10.13 8.89
C VAL A 358 -17.36 11.14 7.99
N GLY A 359 -16.76 11.57 6.87
CA GLY A 359 -17.25 12.67 6.05
C GLY A 359 -18.60 12.42 5.35
N GLY A 360 -18.94 11.15 5.10
CA GLY A 360 -20.26 10.73 4.66
C GLY A 360 -21.32 11.02 5.73
N LYS A 361 -21.23 10.32 6.87
CA LYS A 361 -22.22 10.39 7.97
C LYS A 361 -22.38 11.76 8.61
N LEU A 362 -21.29 12.52 8.77
CA LEU A 362 -21.35 13.87 9.37
C LEU A 362 -21.80 14.95 8.37
N ASN A 363 -22.23 14.57 7.16
CA ASN A 363 -22.73 15.46 6.11
C ASN A 363 -21.75 16.57 5.67
N VAL A 364 -20.45 16.40 5.92
CA VAL A 364 -19.38 17.33 5.51
C VAL A 364 -19.36 17.52 3.98
N HIS A 365 -19.77 16.49 3.24
CA HIS A 365 -19.94 16.51 1.79
C HIS A 365 -21.01 17.49 1.27
N MET A 366 -21.87 18.05 2.13
CA MET A 366 -22.87 19.07 1.73
C MET A 366 -22.24 20.46 1.49
N ASN A 367 -21.07 20.72 2.09
CA ASN A 367 -20.24 21.89 1.79
C ASN A 367 -18.77 21.43 1.76
N PRO A 368 -18.34 20.77 0.66
CA PRO A 368 -17.08 20.03 0.62
C PRO A 368 -15.88 20.97 0.86
N PRO A 369 -15.07 20.73 1.90
CA PRO A 369 -14.00 21.66 2.25
C PRO A 369 -12.80 21.55 1.32
N GLN A 370 -11.99 22.61 1.32
CA GLN A 370 -10.68 22.61 0.70
C GLN A 370 -9.65 21.99 1.65
N VAL A 371 -8.82 21.10 1.12
CA VAL A 371 -7.61 20.56 1.75
C VAL A 371 -6.40 21.26 1.13
N LYS A 372 -5.47 21.69 1.98
CA LYS A 372 -4.23 22.38 1.61
C LYS A 372 -3.03 21.56 2.04
N ALA A 373 -2.11 21.31 1.11
CA ALA A 373 -0.85 20.63 1.33
C ALA A 373 0.29 21.64 1.59
N VAL A 374 1.13 21.37 2.59
CA VAL A 374 2.28 22.20 2.98
C VAL A 374 3.44 21.28 3.36
N ILE A 375 4.63 21.49 2.79
CA ILE A 375 5.83 20.76 3.24
C ILE A 375 6.43 21.44 4.48
N VAL A 376 6.68 20.65 5.51
CA VAL A 376 7.25 21.09 6.80
C VAL A 376 8.42 20.20 7.20
N SER A 377 9.39 20.77 7.92
CA SER A 377 10.58 20.05 8.39
C SER A 377 10.32 19.29 9.70
N GLU A 378 11.28 18.44 10.09
CA GLU A 378 11.28 17.74 11.37
C GLU A 378 11.04 18.65 12.58
N GLN A 379 11.73 19.80 12.65
CA GLN A 379 11.56 20.76 13.75
C GLN A 379 10.14 21.35 13.79
N GLN A 380 9.57 21.64 12.62
CA GLN A 380 8.23 22.20 12.50
C GLN A 380 7.14 21.17 12.87
N ALA A 381 7.31 19.90 12.49
CA ALA A 381 6.41 18.82 12.91
C ALA A 381 6.45 18.59 14.44
N LYS A 382 7.64 18.70 15.05
CA LYS A 382 7.79 18.63 16.51
C LYS A 382 7.14 19.82 17.24
N ALA A 383 7.19 21.02 16.67
CA ALA A 383 6.49 22.21 17.18
C ALA A 383 4.96 22.09 17.02
N LEU A 384 4.48 21.57 15.88
CA LEU A 384 3.05 21.33 15.63
C LEU A 384 2.41 20.42 16.68
N LEU A 385 3.09 19.36 17.14
CA LEU A 385 2.57 18.49 18.21
C LEU A 385 2.45 19.17 19.59
N LYS A 386 3.14 20.30 19.80
CA LYS A 386 3.03 21.09 21.03
C LYS A 386 1.98 22.20 20.96
N ASN A 387 1.27 22.31 19.84
CA ASN A 387 0.41 23.46 19.50
C ASN A 387 1.15 24.82 19.51
N GLU A 388 2.47 24.82 19.31
CA GLU A 388 3.24 26.05 19.09
C GLU A 388 2.82 26.68 17.74
N SER A 389 2.64 28.01 17.69
CA SER A 389 2.00 28.68 16.56
C SER A 389 2.91 28.82 15.32
N THR A 390 3.12 27.73 14.58
CA THR A 390 3.87 27.70 13.29
C THR A 390 3.11 28.34 12.12
N ARG A 391 2.31 29.38 12.36
CA ARG A 391 1.36 29.98 11.41
C ARG A 391 2.06 30.91 10.42
N ASN A 392 2.86 30.33 9.51
CA ASN A 392 3.21 30.76 8.13
C ASN A 392 4.52 30.14 7.62
N ASP A 393 5.36 29.55 8.47
CA ASP A 393 6.64 28.96 8.07
C ASP A 393 6.48 27.59 7.39
N SER A 394 6.19 27.58 6.10
CA SER A 394 6.43 26.41 5.24
C SER A 394 7.93 26.19 5.00
N SER A 395 8.40 24.95 5.06
CA SER A 395 9.76 24.59 4.63
C SER A 395 9.93 24.62 3.11
N GLY A 396 8.89 24.79 2.29
CA GLY A 396 9.02 24.79 0.84
C GLY A 396 7.76 25.16 0.09
N GLU A 397 7.91 25.36 -1.23
CA GLU A 397 6.86 25.81 -2.15
C GLU A 397 6.34 24.61 -2.96
N ILE A 398 5.16 24.11 -2.61
CA ILE A 398 4.42 23.12 -3.41
C ILE A 398 3.47 23.87 -4.36
N LEU A 399 3.56 23.59 -5.65
CA LEU A 399 2.59 24.02 -6.67
C LEU A 399 1.41 23.05 -6.74
N ASN A 400 0.21 23.55 -7.10
CA ASN A 400 -1.05 22.78 -7.13
C ASN A 400 -1.40 22.14 -5.76
N ASN A 401 -1.14 22.87 -4.68
CA ASN A 401 -1.21 22.37 -3.31
C ASN A 401 -2.60 22.49 -2.64
N ASN A 402 -3.64 22.89 -3.36
CA ASN A 402 -5.02 22.96 -2.85
C ASN A 402 -5.92 22.03 -3.66
N CYS A 403 -6.79 21.26 -2.98
CA CYS A 403 -7.74 20.35 -3.58
C CYS A 403 -9.06 20.39 -2.78
N VAL A 404 -10.21 20.34 -3.44
CA VAL A 404 -11.53 20.23 -2.76
C VAL A 404 -11.86 18.76 -2.55
N MET A 405 -12.48 18.40 -1.43
CA MET A 405 -12.89 17.01 -1.19
C MET A 405 -14.05 16.58 -2.12
N GLU A 406 -13.89 15.45 -2.80
CA GLU A 406 -14.88 14.85 -3.70
C GLU A 406 -15.65 13.74 -2.96
N TYR A 407 -16.98 13.69 -3.12
CA TYR A 407 -17.84 12.68 -2.47
C TYR A 407 -18.38 11.65 -3.45
N HIS A 408 -18.02 10.39 -3.25
CA HIS A 408 -18.44 9.26 -4.09
C HIS A 408 -19.67 8.57 -3.47
N ARG A 409 -20.85 8.85 -4.04
CA ARG A 409 -22.15 8.36 -3.52
C ARG A 409 -22.28 6.83 -3.45
N THR A 410 -21.57 6.08 -4.27
CA THR A 410 -21.62 4.61 -4.33
C THR A 410 -20.81 3.92 -3.22
N THR A 411 -19.72 4.55 -2.78
CA THR A 411 -18.79 4.03 -1.77
C THR A 411 -18.88 4.77 -0.43
N GLY A 412 -19.60 5.90 -0.38
CA GLY A 412 -19.67 6.78 0.80
C GLY A 412 -18.37 7.54 1.08
N THR A 413 -17.39 7.51 0.18
CA THR A 413 -16.05 8.06 0.45
C THR A 413 -15.97 9.56 0.18
N LEU A 414 -15.36 10.30 1.10
CA LEU A 414 -15.03 11.73 0.96
C LEU A 414 -13.50 11.87 0.93
N SER A 415 -12.93 12.11 -0.26
CA SER A 415 -11.47 12.14 -0.48
C SER A 415 -11.03 13.35 -1.32
N ALA A 416 -9.87 13.92 -1.02
CA ALA A 416 -9.19 14.94 -1.84
C ALA A 416 -8.06 14.29 -2.67
N HIS A 417 -8.19 14.36 -4.00
CA HIS A 417 -7.29 13.72 -4.96
C HIS A 417 -6.25 14.70 -5.52
N PHE A 418 -5.10 14.82 -4.86
CA PHE A 418 -3.97 15.60 -5.36
C PHE A 418 -3.25 14.82 -6.47
N ARG A 419 -3.43 15.20 -7.74
CA ARG A 419 -2.92 14.43 -8.91
C ARG A 419 -1.64 14.99 -9.54
N ASN A 420 -1.31 16.25 -9.27
CA ASN A 420 -0.32 17.03 -10.03
C ASN A 420 0.46 18.04 -9.18
N MET A 421 0.68 17.76 -7.89
CA MET A 421 1.55 18.59 -7.04
C MET A 421 2.99 18.61 -7.58
N SER A 422 3.74 19.68 -7.33
CA SER A 422 5.18 19.73 -7.66
C SER A 422 5.95 20.60 -6.66
N LEU A 423 7.05 20.08 -6.12
CA LEU A 423 7.89 20.79 -5.15
C LEU A 423 8.91 21.66 -5.88
N LYS A 424 8.68 22.97 -5.92
CA LYS A 424 9.48 23.94 -6.68
C LYS A 424 10.74 24.39 -5.93
N ARG A 425 10.63 24.63 -4.63
CA ARG A 425 11.72 25.09 -3.74
C ARG A 425 11.62 24.44 -2.36
N ILE A 426 12.78 24.20 -1.73
CA ILE A 426 12.89 23.70 -0.36
C ILE A 426 13.90 24.57 0.42
N LYS A 427 13.53 25.01 1.62
CA LYS A 427 14.40 25.61 2.64
C LYS A 427 15.01 24.46 3.45
N ARG A 428 16.29 24.59 3.78
CA ARG A 428 17.06 23.59 4.55
C ARG A 428 17.68 24.26 5.77
N SER A 429 17.90 23.51 6.84
CA SER A 429 18.63 24.02 8.01
C SER A 429 20.15 23.98 7.78
N ASP A 430 20.87 24.91 8.40
CA ASP A 430 22.35 24.89 8.43
C ASP A 430 22.83 23.61 9.14
N ARG A 431 23.51 22.74 8.38
CA ARG A 431 23.95 21.42 8.87
C ARG A 431 25.10 21.55 9.86
N ARG A 432 25.15 20.64 10.83
CA ARG A 432 26.22 20.55 11.82
C ARG A 432 26.87 19.17 11.75
N GLY A 433 28.18 19.12 11.52
CA GLY A 433 28.92 17.86 11.42
C GLY A 433 28.70 17.12 10.09
N ALA A 434 28.53 15.79 10.17
CA ALA A 434 28.65 14.87 9.03
C ALA A 434 27.30 14.49 8.36
N GLU A 435 26.23 15.26 8.58
CA GLU A 435 24.89 14.93 8.09
C GLU A 435 24.70 15.19 6.59
N SER A 436 24.12 14.21 5.89
CA SER A 436 23.87 14.26 4.45
C SER A 436 22.57 14.99 4.11
N VAL A 437 22.51 15.57 2.90
CA VAL A 437 21.27 16.05 2.26
C VAL A 437 20.18 14.97 2.25
N THR A 438 20.59 13.70 2.14
CA THR A 438 19.68 12.54 2.03
C THR A 438 19.23 11.98 3.37
N GLU A 439 19.71 12.54 4.49
CA GLU A 439 19.28 12.22 5.84
C GLU A 439 18.25 13.25 6.36
N GLU A 440 18.13 14.42 5.71
CA GLU A 440 17.19 15.49 6.06
C GLU A 440 15.74 15.11 5.71
N LYS A 441 14.91 14.91 6.74
CA LYS A 441 13.53 14.46 6.60
C LYS A 441 12.52 15.61 6.68
N PHE A 442 11.52 15.54 5.81
CA PHE A 442 10.36 16.44 5.73
C PHE A 442 9.06 15.63 5.79
N THR A 443 7.92 16.29 5.95
CA THR A 443 6.59 15.68 5.77
C THR A 443 5.67 16.64 5.02
N VAL A 444 4.74 16.10 4.24
CA VAL A 444 3.65 16.88 3.65
C VAL A 444 2.50 16.87 4.67
N MET A 445 2.33 18.00 5.35
CA MET A 445 1.15 18.26 6.16
C MET A 445 -0.03 18.59 5.23
N PHE A 446 -1.14 17.89 5.42
CA PHE A 446 -2.42 18.26 4.84
C PHE A 446 -3.28 18.88 5.94
N GLU A 447 -3.80 20.09 5.71
CA GLU A 447 -4.68 20.81 6.63
C GLU A 447 -6.02 21.13 5.96
N SER A 448 -7.11 21.11 6.73
CA SER A 448 -8.44 21.49 6.26
C SER A 448 -9.30 22.02 7.41
N GLN A 449 -10.31 22.83 7.08
CA GLN A 449 -11.25 23.40 8.04
C GLN A 449 -12.68 23.21 7.52
N PHE A 450 -13.57 22.70 8.36
CA PHE A 450 -14.99 22.53 8.05
C PHE A 450 -15.85 22.58 9.31
N SER A 451 -17.16 22.68 9.12
CA SER A 451 -18.14 22.60 10.19
C SER A 451 -19.01 21.34 10.11
N VAL A 452 -19.58 20.95 11.24
CA VAL A 452 -20.52 19.83 11.37
C VAL A 452 -21.76 20.31 12.14
N GLY A 453 -22.93 19.75 11.80
CA GLY A 453 -24.17 20.01 12.52
C GLY A 453 -24.78 21.40 12.29
N GLY A 454 -24.52 22.05 11.15
CA GLY A 454 -25.06 23.39 10.87
C GLY A 454 -24.28 24.51 11.58
N ASN A 455 -22.95 24.47 11.49
CA ASN A 455 -22.01 25.41 12.12
C ASN A 455 -21.91 25.33 13.66
N GLU A 456 -22.47 24.31 14.30
CA GLU A 456 -22.33 24.09 15.75
C GLU A 456 -20.91 23.72 16.21
N LEU A 457 -20.21 22.93 15.40
CA LEU A 457 -18.83 22.49 15.66
C LEU A 457 -17.97 22.85 14.47
N VAL A 458 -16.80 23.46 14.70
CA VAL A 458 -15.84 23.85 13.67
C VAL A 458 -14.53 23.12 13.92
N PHE A 459 -14.18 22.21 13.01
CA PHE A 459 -12.97 21.40 13.11
C PHE A 459 -11.86 21.96 12.23
N HIS A 460 -10.64 21.96 12.78
CA HIS A 460 -9.41 22.20 12.06
C HIS A 460 -8.63 20.89 12.06
N VAL A 461 -8.71 20.13 10.97
CA VAL A 461 -8.04 18.82 10.86
C VAL A 461 -6.68 18.95 10.22
N LYS A 462 -5.71 18.19 10.74
CA LYS A 462 -4.33 18.13 10.23
C LYS A 462 -3.85 16.70 10.23
N THR A 463 -3.16 16.30 9.18
CA THR A 463 -2.52 14.97 9.07
C THR A 463 -1.17 15.10 8.38
N LEU A 464 -0.20 14.28 8.79
CA LEU A 464 1.18 14.32 8.29
C LEU A 464 1.44 13.09 7.43
N SER A 465 2.11 13.26 6.28
CA SER A 465 2.62 12.12 5.51
C SER A 465 3.68 11.35 6.29
N LEU A 466 3.93 10.11 5.86
CA LEU A 466 5.18 9.43 6.20
C LEU A 466 6.39 10.32 5.83
N PRO A 467 7.55 10.16 6.49
CA PRO A 467 8.74 10.94 6.19
C PRO A 467 9.16 10.87 4.72
N VAL A 468 9.54 12.04 4.22
CA VAL A 468 9.95 12.33 2.86
C VAL A 468 11.39 12.86 2.86
N VAL A 469 12.25 12.33 2.00
CA VAL A 469 13.56 12.89 1.69
C VAL A 469 13.50 13.63 0.37
N VAL A 470 13.95 14.89 0.34
CA VAL A 470 13.89 15.75 -0.85
C VAL A 470 15.22 15.74 -1.61
N ILE A 471 15.21 15.24 -2.84
CA ILE A 471 16.40 15.19 -3.72
C ILE A 471 16.31 16.20 -4.86
N VAL A 472 17.47 16.64 -5.37
CA VAL A 472 17.55 17.48 -6.59
C VAL A 472 18.05 16.67 -7.79
N HIS A 473 18.92 15.68 -7.56
CA HIS A 473 19.52 14.86 -8.61
C HIS A 473 19.34 13.35 -8.35
N GLY A 474 19.19 12.56 -9.42
CA GLY A 474 18.89 11.12 -9.32
C GLY A 474 20.01 10.29 -8.66
N SER A 475 21.25 10.76 -8.68
CA SER A 475 22.36 10.12 -7.95
C SER A 475 22.22 10.16 -6.42
N GLN A 476 21.24 10.90 -5.90
CA GLN A 476 20.93 10.95 -4.46
C GLN A 476 19.88 9.90 -4.05
N ASP A 477 19.21 9.27 -5.01
CA ASP A 477 18.05 8.38 -4.76
C ASP A 477 18.43 7.20 -3.88
N ASN A 478 19.53 6.50 -4.19
CA ASN A 478 20.09 5.41 -3.39
C ASN A 478 20.17 5.76 -1.89
N ASN A 479 20.82 6.87 -1.53
CA ASN A 479 21.01 7.27 -0.14
C ASN A 479 19.73 7.83 0.50
N ALA A 480 18.79 8.35 -0.30
CA ALA A 480 17.48 8.81 0.18
C ALA A 480 16.56 7.62 0.49
N THR A 481 16.55 6.61 -0.38
CA THR A 481 15.84 5.34 -0.22
C THR A 481 16.36 4.57 1.00
N ALA A 482 17.66 4.66 1.33
CA ALA A 482 18.21 4.13 2.59
C ALA A 482 17.52 4.74 3.83
N THR A 483 17.43 6.07 3.88
CA THR A 483 16.83 6.83 5.00
C THR A 483 15.34 6.53 5.14
N VAL A 484 14.64 6.42 4.00
CA VAL A 484 13.22 6.01 3.94
C VAL A 484 13.04 4.58 4.45
N LEU A 485 13.87 3.64 4.00
CA LEU A 485 13.78 2.23 4.40
C LEU A 485 13.98 2.06 5.91
N TRP A 486 14.99 2.72 6.48
CA TRP A 486 15.27 2.68 7.92
C TRP A 486 14.15 3.31 8.76
N ASP A 487 13.59 4.44 8.32
CA ASP A 487 12.48 5.09 9.02
C ASP A 487 11.18 4.27 8.95
N ASN A 488 10.83 3.74 7.78
CA ASN A 488 9.68 2.87 7.61
C ASN A 488 9.81 1.56 8.40
N ALA A 489 10.99 0.94 8.41
CA ALA A 489 11.21 -0.31 9.13
C ALA A 489 11.16 -0.12 10.66
N PHE A 490 11.85 0.90 11.19
CA PHE A 490 12.21 0.94 12.62
C PHE A 490 11.55 2.08 13.42
N ALA A 491 10.67 2.88 12.82
CA ALA A 491 9.85 3.83 13.57
C ALA A 491 8.84 3.14 14.49
N GLU A 492 8.85 3.50 15.77
CA GLU A 492 7.85 3.05 16.75
C GLU A 492 6.50 3.78 16.57
N PRO A 493 5.35 3.10 16.81
CA PRO A 493 4.04 3.76 16.87
C PRO A 493 4.02 4.86 17.94
N GLY A 494 3.44 6.03 17.63
CA GLY A 494 3.32 7.13 18.59
C GLY A 494 4.62 7.89 18.90
N ARG A 495 5.74 7.57 18.23
CA ARG A 495 7.02 8.29 18.40
C ARG A 495 6.89 9.81 18.26
N VAL A 496 7.83 10.54 18.86
CA VAL A 496 8.13 11.92 18.46
C VAL A 496 8.53 11.90 16.96
N PRO A 497 8.01 12.81 16.12
CA PRO A 497 8.23 12.78 14.67
C PRO A 497 9.69 12.62 14.29
N PHE A 498 9.92 11.78 13.27
CA PHE A 498 11.21 11.50 12.62
C PHE A 498 12.29 10.78 13.44
N VAL A 499 12.08 10.61 14.76
CA VAL A 499 12.96 9.82 15.64
C VAL A 499 12.98 8.36 15.19
N VAL A 500 14.18 7.78 15.07
CA VAL A 500 14.42 6.38 14.71
C VAL A 500 15.53 5.81 15.61
N PRO A 501 15.60 4.49 15.82
CA PRO A 501 16.75 3.87 16.45
C PRO A 501 18.04 4.15 15.66
N ASP A 502 19.09 4.60 16.36
CA ASP A 502 20.44 4.71 15.81
C ASP A 502 21.04 3.34 15.46
N LYS A 503 20.59 2.28 16.15
CA LYS A 503 20.99 0.89 15.92
C LYS A 503 19.81 -0.07 16.13
N VAL A 504 19.84 -1.18 15.37
CA VAL A 504 18.76 -2.19 15.33
C VAL A 504 19.35 -3.60 15.41
N LEU A 505 18.56 -4.58 15.82
CA LEU A 505 18.99 -5.98 15.83
C LEU A 505 19.07 -6.53 14.39
N TRP A 506 20.10 -7.33 14.11
CA TRP A 506 20.34 -7.87 12.78
C TRP A 506 19.14 -8.65 12.18
N PRO A 507 18.39 -9.49 12.92
CA PRO A 507 17.16 -10.11 12.41
C PRO A 507 16.09 -9.10 11.94
N GLN A 508 15.90 -7.99 12.67
CA GLN A 508 14.93 -6.95 12.29
C GLN A 508 15.33 -6.25 10.97
N LEU A 509 16.64 -6.10 10.74
CA LEU A 509 17.15 -5.61 9.46
C LEU A 509 17.04 -6.66 8.35
N CYS A 510 17.21 -7.95 8.64
CA CYS A 510 16.99 -9.03 7.68
C CYS A 510 15.56 -9.01 7.14
N GLU A 511 14.55 -8.88 8.02
CA GLU A 511 13.14 -8.75 7.65
C GLU A 511 12.92 -7.54 6.71
N ALA A 512 13.51 -6.38 7.02
CA ALA A 512 13.39 -5.17 6.21
C ALA A 512 14.09 -5.29 4.83
N LEU A 513 15.25 -5.95 4.78
CA LEU A 513 15.99 -6.19 3.54
C LEU A 513 15.29 -7.22 2.64
N ASP A 514 14.79 -8.32 3.21
CA ASP A 514 14.04 -9.35 2.49
C ASP A 514 12.70 -8.82 1.96
N MET A 515 11.96 -8.06 2.78
CA MET A 515 10.74 -7.36 2.39
C MET A 515 10.97 -6.47 1.16
N LYS A 516 12.02 -5.64 1.20
CA LYS A 516 12.40 -4.77 0.08
C LYS A 516 12.83 -5.57 -1.14
N TYR A 517 13.60 -6.64 -0.95
CA TYR A 517 14.09 -7.49 -2.04
C TYR A 517 12.96 -8.21 -2.78
N LYS A 518 12.03 -8.85 -2.05
CA LYS A 518 10.83 -9.50 -2.59
C LYS A 518 10.00 -8.55 -3.45
N ALA A 519 9.79 -7.32 -2.98
CA ALA A 519 9.04 -6.31 -3.70
C ALA A 519 9.72 -5.83 -4.98
N GLU A 520 11.02 -5.50 -4.93
CA GLU A 520 11.76 -5.10 -6.14
C GLU A 520 11.83 -6.24 -7.16
N MET A 521 12.00 -7.49 -6.71
CA MET A 521 11.95 -8.69 -7.57
C MET A 521 10.53 -9.08 -8.00
N HIS A 522 9.48 -8.43 -7.46
CA HIS A 522 8.06 -8.76 -7.64
C HIS A 522 7.81 -10.27 -7.51
N SER A 523 8.31 -10.86 -6.44
CA SER A 523 8.42 -12.32 -6.30
C SER A 523 8.29 -12.75 -4.84
N ALA A 524 7.66 -13.89 -4.62
CA ALA A 524 7.68 -14.56 -3.31
C ALA A 524 9.09 -15.08 -2.95
N ARG A 525 9.96 -15.32 -3.96
CA ARG A 525 11.36 -15.71 -3.74
C ARG A 525 12.18 -14.51 -3.26
N GLY A 526 12.27 -14.35 -1.95
CA GLY A 526 13.21 -13.45 -1.29
C GLY A 526 14.53 -14.11 -0.92
N LEU A 527 15.12 -13.61 0.15
CA LEU A 527 16.41 -14.05 0.70
C LEU A 527 16.20 -15.31 1.56
N CYS A 528 17.00 -16.37 1.34
CA CYS A 528 17.05 -17.51 2.27
C CYS A 528 18.07 -17.27 3.39
N ASP A 529 18.06 -18.11 4.43
CA ASP A 529 18.95 -17.98 5.58
C ASP A 529 20.44 -17.95 5.20
N ASP A 530 20.87 -18.74 4.19
CA ASP A 530 22.24 -18.67 3.64
C ASP A 530 22.57 -17.27 3.07
N ASN A 531 21.59 -16.62 2.42
CA ASN A 531 21.75 -15.27 1.90
C ASN A 531 21.86 -14.25 3.04
N LEU A 532 21.06 -14.42 4.10
CA LEU A 532 21.11 -13.59 5.29
C LEU A 532 22.44 -13.76 6.05
N VAL A 533 22.98 -14.98 6.15
CA VAL A 533 24.32 -15.25 6.70
C VAL A 533 25.41 -14.60 5.85
N PHE A 534 25.37 -14.70 4.52
CA PHE A 534 26.30 -13.97 3.64
C PHE A 534 26.22 -12.45 3.86
N LEU A 535 25.01 -11.90 3.98
CA LEU A 535 24.83 -10.46 4.23
C LEU A 535 25.38 -10.06 5.61
N ALA A 536 25.27 -10.94 6.62
CA ALA A 536 25.82 -10.72 7.96
C ALA A 536 27.35 -10.77 7.98
N GLN A 537 27.96 -11.76 7.29
CA GLN A 537 29.40 -11.82 7.05
C GLN A 537 29.90 -10.52 6.41
N LYS A 538 29.19 -10.04 5.37
CA LYS A 538 29.55 -8.83 4.64
C LYS A 538 29.37 -7.55 5.46
N ALA A 539 28.28 -7.42 6.21
CA ALA A 539 27.97 -6.28 7.05
C ALA A 539 28.97 -6.12 8.20
N PHE A 540 29.25 -7.20 8.93
CA PHE A 540 30.06 -7.17 10.15
C PHE A 540 31.53 -7.55 9.91
N SER A 541 31.92 -7.86 8.66
CA SER A 541 33.24 -8.43 8.31
C SER A 541 33.60 -9.68 9.15
N SER A 542 32.58 -10.49 9.44
CA SER A 542 32.67 -11.70 10.26
C SER A 542 32.84 -12.95 9.40
N ALA A 543 33.53 -13.96 9.93
CA ALA A 543 33.80 -15.23 9.25
C ALA A 543 32.89 -16.39 9.71
N SER A 544 31.92 -16.15 10.61
CA SER A 544 31.00 -17.22 11.02
C SER A 544 30.03 -17.62 9.91
N ILE A 545 29.56 -18.86 9.97
CA ILE A 545 28.55 -19.45 9.07
C ILE A 545 27.26 -19.73 9.85
N ASN A 546 27.27 -19.60 11.18
CA ASN A 546 26.11 -19.88 12.04
C ASN A 546 25.19 -18.66 12.14
N GLN A 547 23.90 -18.84 11.84
CA GLN A 547 22.90 -17.77 11.90
C GLN A 547 22.66 -17.21 13.32
N GLU A 548 22.70 -18.09 14.34
CA GLU A 548 22.46 -17.70 15.75
C GLU A 548 23.53 -16.73 16.29
N ASP A 549 24.79 -16.80 15.82
CA ASP A 549 25.86 -15.88 16.23
C ASP A 549 25.50 -14.41 15.94
N TYR A 550 24.75 -14.18 14.86
CA TYR A 550 24.31 -12.85 14.42
C TYR A 550 23.02 -12.38 15.08
N ARG A 551 22.27 -13.27 15.75
CA ARG A 551 20.92 -13.00 16.29
C ARG A 551 20.88 -11.83 17.28
N ASN A 552 21.92 -11.70 18.08
CA ASN A 552 22.08 -10.64 19.10
C ASN A 552 22.98 -9.49 18.64
N MET A 553 23.49 -9.52 17.40
CA MET A 553 24.31 -8.43 16.86
C MET A 553 23.42 -7.25 16.46
N THR A 554 23.93 -6.03 16.67
CA THR A 554 23.26 -4.79 16.26
C THR A 554 24.06 -4.08 15.17
N MET A 555 23.38 -3.58 14.14
CA MET A 555 23.95 -2.66 13.16
C MET A 555 23.52 -1.23 13.47
N SER A 556 24.43 -0.25 13.38
CA SER A 556 24.08 1.18 13.42
C SER A 556 23.71 1.73 12.04
N TRP A 557 22.97 2.85 12.02
CA TRP A 557 22.71 3.62 10.79
C TRP A 557 24.03 4.02 10.09
N ALA A 558 25.06 4.34 10.88
CA ALA A 558 26.37 4.68 10.35
C ALA A 558 27.00 3.50 9.59
N GLN A 559 27.01 2.30 10.17
CA GLN A 559 27.49 1.07 9.50
C GLN A 559 26.65 0.70 8.26
N PHE A 560 25.35 1.00 8.29
CA PHE A 560 24.43 0.71 7.19
C PHE A 560 24.68 1.58 5.95
N ASN A 561 24.73 2.92 6.13
CA ASN A 561 24.78 3.85 4.99
C ASN A 561 25.63 5.13 5.19
N ARG A 562 26.62 5.14 6.09
CA ARG A 562 27.58 6.26 6.23
C ARG A 562 29.04 5.83 6.17
N GLU A 563 29.36 4.70 6.79
CA GLU A 563 30.68 4.07 6.79
C GLU A 563 30.85 3.19 5.55
N SER A 564 32.05 3.21 4.95
CA SER A 564 32.37 2.31 3.84
C SER A 564 32.78 0.93 4.37
N LEU A 565 32.38 -0.13 3.65
CA LEU A 565 32.81 -1.49 3.99
C LEU A 565 34.35 -1.61 3.97
N PRO A 566 34.97 -2.43 4.84
CA PRO A 566 36.44 -2.54 4.90
C PRO A 566 37.06 -2.90 3.54
N GLY A 567 38.05 -2.09 3.13
CA GLY A 567 38.70 -2.21 1.82
C GLY A 567 37.87 -1.74 0.62
N ARG A 568 36.74 -1.04 0.85
CA ARG A 568 35.84 -0.48 -0.17
C ARG A 568 35.69 1.04 -0.02
N ASN A 569 35.12 1.65 -1.06
CA ASN A 569 34.73 3.06 -1.14
C ASN A 569 33.21 3.25 -1.17
N PHE A 570 32.45 2.26 -0.67
CA PHE A 570 30.99 2.23 -0.68
C PHE A 570 30.42 1.58 0.59
N THR A 571 29.20 1.99 0.96
CA THR A 571 28.48 1.52 2.15
C THR A 571 27.87 0.13 1.94
N PHE A 572 27.41 -0.52 3.02
CA PHE A 572 26.65 -1.78 2.92
C PHE A 572 25.40 -1.61 2.06
N TRP A 573 24.61 -0.55 2.31
CA TRP A 573 23.41 -0.27 1.54
C TRP A 573 23.70 0.04 0.06
N GLN A 574 24.72 0.84 -0.26
CA GLN A 574 25.09 1.16 -1.64
C GLN A 574 25.41 -0.10 -2.45
N TRP A 575 26.04 -1.10 -1.83
CA TRP A 575 26.26 -2.40 -2.46
C TRP A 575 24.96 -3.18 -2.65
N PHE A 576 24.11 -3.27 -1.61
CA PHE A 576 22.87 -4.07 -1.64
C PHE A 576 21.82 -3.50 -2.62
N ASP A 577 21.64 -2.19 -2.64
CA ASP A 577 20.76 -1.50 -3.58
C ASP A 577 21.30 -1.59 -5.03
N GLY A 578 22.62 -1.51 -5.22
CA GLY A 578 23.24 -1.80 -6.52
C GLY A 578 22.96 -3.22 -7.02
N VAL A 579 22.93 -4.21 -6.13
CA VAL A 579 22.50 -5.58 -6.45
C VAL A 579 21.01 -5.62 -6.80
N MET A 580 20.13 -4.99 -6.02
CA MET A 580 18.70 -4.92 -6.33
C MET A 580 18.43 -4.28 -7.70
N GLU A 581 19.10 -3.17 -8.01
CA GLU A 581 18.92 -2.42 -9.27
C GLU A 581 19.43 -3.20 -10.49
N LEU A 582 20.56 -3.90 -10.39
CA LEU A 582 21.04 -4.84 -11.43
C LEU A 582 19.98 -5.92 -11.69
N MET A 583 19.49 -6.52 -10.61
CA MET A 583 18.56 -7.65 -10.66
C MET A 583 17.21 -7.22 -11.26
N LYS A 584 16.66 -6.10 -10.78
CA LYS A 584 15.42 -5.46 -11.25
C LYS A 584 15.46 -5.14 -12.75
N LYS A 585 16.60 -4.63 -13.25
CA LYS A 585 16.75 -4.22 -14.66
C LYS A 585 17.01 -5.37 -15.62
N HIS A 586 17.80 -6.38 -15.24
CA HIS A 586 18.29 -7.38 -16.20
C HIS A 586 18.03 -8.85 -15.80
N LEU A 587 17.94 -9.17 -14.51
CA LEU A 587 18.10 -10.55 -14.03
C LEU A 587 16.88 -11.13 -13.28
N LYS A 588 15.83 -10.34 -13.06
CA LYS A 588 14.58 -10.72 -12.37
C LYS A 588 13.99 -12.08 -12.82
N PRO A 589 13.93 -12.45 -14.11
CA PRO A 589 13.45 -13.77 -14.51
C PRO A 589 14.37 -14.91 -14.04
N HIS A 590 15.69 -14.75 -14.25
CA HIS A 590 16.72 -15.69 -13.81
C HIS A 590 16.75 -15.88 -12.27
N TRP A 591 16.36 -14.86 -11.50
CA TRP A 591 16.16 -15.00 -10.06
C TRP A 591 14.96 -15.88 -9.73
N ASN A 592 13.81 -15.62 -10.36
CA ASN A 592 12.56 -16.32 -10.06
C ASN A 592 12.61 -17.81 -10.44
N ASP A 593 13.38 -18.18 -11.48
CA ASP A 593 13.68 -19.58 -11.84
C ASP A 593 14.68 -20.30 -10.92
N GLY A 594 15.27 -19.60 -9.94
CA GLY A 594 16.36 -20.17 -9.15
C GLY A 594 17.65 -20.39 -9.95
N ALA A 595 17.87 -19.68 -11.07
CA ALA A 595 19.10 -19.77 -11.85
C ALA A 595 20.28 -19.00 -11.22
N ILE A 596 20.00 -18.07 -10.30
CA ILE A 596 20.98 -17.27 -9.57
C ILE A 596 21.00 -17.67 -8.09
N LEU A 597 22.19 -17.99 -7.57
CA LEU A 597 22.47 -18.12 -6.13
C LEU A 597 22.70 -16.75 -5.51
N GLY A 598 23.49 -15.90 -6.17
CA GLY A 598 23.67 -14.50 -5.82
C GLY A 598 24.58 -14.27 -4.61
N PHE A 599 24.04 -14.47 -3.40
CA PHE A 599 24.69 -14.12 -2.14
C PHE A 599 25.67 -15.21 -1.69
N VAL A 600 26.78 -15.35 -2.43
CA VAL A 600 27.84 -16.35 -2.19
C VAL A 600 29.21 -15.69 -2.33
N ASN A 601 30.03 -15.77 -1.28
CA ASN A 601 31.37 -15.17 -1.27
C ASN A 601 32.37 -15.98 -2.12
N LYS A 602 33.53 -15.40 -2.44
CA LYS A 602 34.52 -16.07 -3.33
C LYS A 602 35.00 -17.42 -2.79
N GLN A 603 35.16 -17.57 -1.48
CA GLN A 603 35.64 -18.81 -0.86
C GLN A 603 34.55 -19.89 -0.89
N GLN A 604 33.33 -19.57 -0.46
CA GLN A 604 32.16 -20.45 -0.58
C GLN A 604 31.97 -20.94 -2.02
N ALA A 605 32.05 -20.04 -3.00
CA ALA A 605 31.94 -20.40 -4.41
C ALA A 605 33.06 -21.33 -4.91
N GLN A 606 34.27 -21.20 -4.36
CA GLN A 606 35.36 -22.14 -4.63
C GLN A 606 35.06 -23.51 -4.05
N ASP A 607 34.70 -23.58 -2.76
CA ASP A 607 34.47 -24.85 -2.06
C ASP A 607 33.26 -25.62 -2.61
N MET A 608 32.18 -24.92 -2.99
CA MET A 608 30.99 -25.49 -3.65
C MET A 608 31.28 -26.08 -5.04
N LEU A 609 32.26 -25.53 -5.77
CA LEU A 609 32.61 -25.98 -7.13
C LEU A 609 33.77 -26.98 -7.16
N MET A 610 34.65 -26.99 -6.16
CA MET A 610 35.83 -27.87 -6.12
C MET A 610 35.50 -29.37 -6.06
N SER A 611 34.24 -29.75 -5.80
CA SER A 611 33.74 -31.15 -5.77
C SER A 611 32.84 -31.56 -6.95
N LYS A 612 32.51 -30.66 -7.89
CA LYS A 612 31.50 -30.88 -8.96
C LYS A 612 32.09 -31.35 -10.31
N PRO A 613 31.28 -31.73 -11.32
CA PRO A 613 31.81 -32.02 -12.67
C PRO A 613 32.61 -30.87 -13.29
N ASN A 614 33.53 -31.19 -14.21
CA ASN A 614 34.24 -30.19 -15.01
C ASN A 614 33.23 -29.33 -15.82
N GLY A 615 33.43 -28.01 -15.88
CA GLY A 615 32.49 -27.10 -16.53
C GLY A 615 31.21 -26.80 -15.72
N THR A 616 31.12 -27.24 -14.46
CA THR A 616 30.06 -26.75 -13.54
C THR A 616 30.35 -25.30 -13.13
N PHE A 617 29.31 -24.46 -13.13
CA PHE A 617 29.40 -23.03 -12.82
C PHE A 617 28.27 -22.55 -11.91
N LEU A 618 28.47 -21.38 -11.29
CA LEU A 618 27.44 -20.67 -10.52
C LEU A 618 27.51 -19.16 -10.73
N LEU A 619 26.39 -18.50 -10.46
CA LEU A 619 26.21 -17.06 -10.58
C LEU A 619 26.12 -16.42 -9.19
N ARG A 620 27.05 -15.50 -8.90
CA ARG A 620 27.17 -14.82 -7.60
C ARG A 620 27.45 -13.32 -7.78
N PHE A 621 27.02 -12.51 -6.81
CA PHE A 621 27.28 -11.07 -6.83
C PHE A 621 28.75 -10.77 -6.53
N SER A 622 29.23 -9.64 -7.05
CA SER A 622 30.59 -9.18 -6.83
C SER A 622 30.74 -8.56 -5.45
N ASP A 623 31.71 -9.04 -4.68
CA ASP A 623 32.09 -8.41 -3.42
C ASP A 623 32.81 -7.06 -3.60
N SER A 624 33.25 -6.75 -4.82
CA SER A 624 34.12 -5.61 -5.15
C SER A 624 33.45 -4.54 -6.03
N GLU A 625 32.39 -4.90 -6.76
CA GLU A 625 31.79 -4.06 -7.79
C GLU A 625 30.30 -3.84 -7.47
N ILE A 626 29.88 -2.58 -7.36
CA ILE A 626 28.48 -2.23 -7.05
C ILE A 626 27.60 -2.64 -8.23
N GLY A 627 26.57 -3.46 -7.97
CA GLY A 627 25.73 -3.99 -9.05
C GLY A 627 26.50 -4.83 -10.07
N GLY A 628 27.55 -5.53 -9.64
CA GLY A 628 28.26 -6.52 -10.44
C GLY A 628 27.81 -7.95 -10.14
N ILE A 629 27.69 -8.80 -11.17
CA ILE A 629 27.52 -10.26 -11.03
C ILE A 629 28.65 -10.99 -11.78
N THR A 630 29.21 -12.05 -11.20
CA THR A 630 30.32 -12.82 -11.78
C THR A 630 29.92 -14.29 -11.95
N ILE A 631 30.47 -14.91 -13.00
CA ILE A 631 30.41 -16.34 -13.25
C ILE A 631 31.65 -16.97 -12.63
N ALA A 632 31.46 -17.89 -11.68
CA ALA A 632 32.51 -18.77 -11.17
C ALA A 632 32.30 -20.17 -11.74
N TRP A 633 33.37 -20.82 -12.23
CA TRP A 633 33.29 -22.18 -12.78
C TRP A 633 34.53 -23.01 -12.44
N VAL A 634 34.36 -24.33 -12.32
CA VAL A 634 35.50 -25.25 -12.17
C VAL A 634 35.99 -25.71 -13.53
N ALA A 635 37.30 -25.65 -13.74
CA ALA A 635 37.97 -26.20 -14.90
C ALA A 635 39.14 -27.10 -14.47
N GLU A 636 39.29 -28.23 -15.14
CA GLU A 636 40.40 -29.16 -14.97
C GLU A 636 41.48 -28.85 -16.03
N ASN A 637 42.58 -28.24 -15.60
CA ASN A 637 43.80 -28.14 -16.40
C ASN A 637 44.69 -29.38 -16.17
N PRO A 638 45.58 -29.77 -17.10
CA PRO A 638 46.24 -31.08 -17.10
C PRO A 638 46.94 -31.52 -15.81
N ASN A 639 47.41 -30.56 -15.00
CA ASN A 639 48.09 -30.83 -13.73
C ASN A 639 47.33 -30.34 -12.48
N LYS A 640 46.26 -29.53 -12.62
CA LYS A 640 45.52 -28.92 -11.50
C LYS A 640 44.07 -28.58 -11.87
N ARG A 641 43.16 -28.98 -10.99
CA ARG A 641 41.76 -28.54 -10.95
C ARG A 641 41.66 -27.18 -10.23
N LEU A 642 40.99 -26.20 -10.84
CA LEU A 642 40.92 -24.82 -10.36
C LEU A 642 39.53 -24.21 -10.56
N VAL A 643 39.12 -23.32 -9.66
CA VAL A 643 37.89 -22.52 -9.81
C VAL A 643 38.24 -21.12 -10.33
N TRP A 644 37.84 -20.86 -11.56
CA TRP A 644 38.00 -19.57 -12.23
C TRP A 644 36.81 -18.66 -11.92
N ASN A 645 37.02 -17.35 -11.98
CA ASN A 645 36.00 -16.32 -11.80
C ASN A 645 36.18 -15.28 -12.92
N LEU A 646 35.11 -14.97 -13.66
CA LEU A 646 35.15 -13.87 -14.63
C LEU A 646 35.13 -12.50 -13.92
N MET A 647 35.58 -11.45 -14.60
CA MET A 647 35.34 -10.09 -14.10
C MET A 647 33.82 -9.84 -14.00
N PRO A 648 33.34 -9.07 -13.00
CA PRO A 648 31.91 -8.82 -12.84
C PRO A 648 31.30 -8.09 -14.03
N TYR A 649 30.13 -8.54 -14.46
CA TYR A 649 29.26 -7.84 -15.41
C TYR A 649 28.32 -6.91 -14.67
N THR A 650 28.14 -5.71 -15.22
CA THR A 650 27.28 -4.65 -14.69
C THR A 650 26.08 -4.39 -15.61
N THR A 651 25.20 -3.49 -15.20
CA THR A 651 24.15 -2.87 -16.03
C THR A 651 24.65 -2.40 -17.41
N LYS A 652 25.90 -1.93 -17.52
CA LYS A 652 26.49 -1.50 -18.81
C LYS A 652 26.70 -2.71 -19.74
N ASP A 653 27.22 -3.79 -19.20
CA ASP A 653 27.54 -5.02 -19.94
C ASP A 653 26.27 -5.72 -20.44
N PHE A 654 25.23 -5.77 -19.61
CA PHE A 654 23.92 -6.33 -19.98
C PHE A 654 23.06 -5.42 -20.85
N SER A 655 23.44 -4.15 -21.00
CA SER A 655 22.88 -3.25 -22.03
C SER A 655 23.47 -3.50 -23.42
N ILE A 656 24.58 -4.24 -23.52
CA ILE A 656 25.27 -4.57 -24.78
C ILE A 656 24.98 -6.03 -25.21
N HIS A 657 25.04 -6.97 -24.27
CA HIS A 657 24.84 -8.41 -24.53
C HIS A 657 24.30 -9.10 -23.29
N SER A 658 23.24 -9.90 -23.39
CA SER A 658 22.49 -10.40 -22.22
C SER A 658 23.28 -11.41 -21.39
N LEU A 659 22.88 -11.65 -20.13
CA LEU A 659 23.51 -12.69 -19.30
C LEU A 659 23.35 -14.08 -19.93
N ALA A 660 22.18 -14.40 -20.48
CA ALA A 660 21.91 -15.69 -21.08
C ALA A 660 22.75 -15.90 -22.34
N ASP A 661 22.85 -14.91 -23.22
CA ASP A 661 23.67 -14.99 -24.43
C ASP A 661 25.17 -15.11 -24.09
N ARG A 662 25.65 -14.33 -23.10
CA ARG A 662 27.03 -14.45 -22.55
C ARG A 662 27.33 -15.82 -21.95
N ILE A 663 26.34 -16.51 -21.40
CA ILE A 663 26.45 -17.90 -20.89
C ILE A 663 26.40 -18.90 -22.04
N SER A 664 25.54 -18.67 -23.04
CA SER A 664 25.45 -19.47 -24.28
C SER A 664 26.79 -19.53 -24.99
N ASP A 665 27.38 -18.35 -25.22
CA ASP A 665 28.65 -18.13 -25.91
C ASP A 665 29.84 -18.94 -25.37
N LEU A 666 29.87 -19.18 -24.06
CA LEU A 666 30.94 -19.89 -23.38
C LEU A 666 30.68 -21.40 -23.41
N ASN A 667 31.24 -22.05 -24.43
CA ASN A 667 31.15 -23.50 -24.65
C ASN A 667 31.70 -24.36 -23.49
N HIS A 668 32.51 -23.80 -22.58
CA HIS A 668 33.05 -24.52 -21.41
C HIS A 668 32.13 -24.46 -20.18
N LEU A 669 31.04 -23.67 -20.22
CA LEU A 669 30.00 -23.69 -19.21
C LEU A 669 28.98 -24.78 -19.60
N MET A 670 28.96 -25.86 -18.82
CA MET A 670 28.19 -27.08 -19.14
C MET A 670 27.00 -27.26 -18.18
N PHE A 671 27.21 -27.07 -16.88
CA PHE A 671 26.21 -27.33 -15.85
C PHE A 671 26.09 -26.14 -14.89
N LEU A 672 24.89 -25.62 -14.69
CA LEU A 672 24.60 -24.70 -13.59
C LEU A 672 24.47 -25.48 -12.28
N TYR A 673 25.11 -25.00 -11.22
CA TYR A 673 25.02 -25.57 -9.88
C TYR A 673 23.55 -25.77 -9.43
N PRO A 674 23.21 -26.90 -8.77
CA PRO A 674 24.11 -27.98 -8.35
C PRO A 674 24.54 -28.95 -9.47
N ASP A 675 23.70 -29.18 -10.48
CA ASP A 675 23.86 -30.24 -11.51
C ASP A 675 22.94 -30.07 -12.75
N ARG A 676 22.32 -28.91 -12.97
CA ARG A 676 21.39 -28.68 -14.10
C ARG A 676 22.14 -28.36 -15.41
N PRO A 677 21.79 -28.94 -16.57
CA PRO A 677 22.36 -28.55 -17.86
C PRO A 677 22.21 -27.06 -18.19
N LYS A 678 23.22 -26.44 -18.81
CA LYS A 678 23.19 -25.02 -19.21
C LYS A 678 21.93 -24.67 -20.00
N ASP A 679 21.67 -25.41 -21.07
CA ASP A 679 20.62 -25.06 -22.04
C ASP A 679 19.21 -25.32 -21.48
N GLU A 680 19.04 -26.25 -20.53
CA GLU A 680 17.77 -26.45 -19.80
C GLU A 680 17.34 -25.17 -19.06
N VAL A 681 18.29 -24.49 -18.41
CA VAL A 681 17.99 -23.31 -17.59
C VAL A 681 17.94 -22.03 -18.42
N PHE A 682 18.85 -21.87 -19.39
CA PHE A 682 19.05 -20.58 -20.08
C PHE A 682 18.52 -20.50 -21.52
N SER A 683 18.18 -21.60 -22.20
CA SER A 683 17.77 -21.56 -23.63
C SER A 683 16.56 -20.66 -23.90
N LYS A 684 15.58 -20.64 -22.99
CA LYS A 684 14.40 -19.77 -23.03
C LYS A 684 14.72 -18.27 -22.93
N TYR A 685 15.96 -17.91 -22.63
CA TYR A 685 16.47 -16.54 -22.55
C TYR A 685 17.48 -16.18 -23.63
N TYR A 686 17.84 -17.11 -24.53
CA TYR A 686 18.75 -16.81 -25.64
C TYR A 686 18.06 -15.95 -26.69
N THR A 687 18.79 -14.93 -27.17
CA THR A 687 18.37 -14.10 -28.29
C THR A 687 18.27 -14.96 -29.55
N PRO A 688 17.09 -15.09 -30.19
CA PRO A 688 16.95 -15.93 -31.37
C PRO A 688 17.86 -15.47 -32.52
N PRO A 689 18.51 -16.39 -33.26
CA PRO A 689 19.44 -16.03 -34.32
C PRO A 689 18.74 -15.19 -35.40
N LEU A 690 19.20 -13.95 -35.57
CA LEU A 690 18.65 -12.99 -36.53
C LEU A 690 18.58 -13.59 -37.94
N SER A 691 17.36 -13.75 -38.44
CA SER A 691 17.07 -14.62 -39.58
C SER A 691 17.46 -13.99 -40.93
N LYS A 692 18.55 -14.52 -41.51
CA LYS A 692 19.04 -14.28 -42.88
C LYS A 692 19.58 -12.87 -43.16
N ALA A 693 20.48 -12.78 -44.14
CA ALA A 693 20.93 -11.51 -44.70
C ALA A 693 19.76 -10.83 -45.44
N VAL A 694 19.63 -9.53 -45.25
CA VAL A 694 18.66 -8.69 -45.98
C VAL A 694 19.45 -7.88 -46.99
N ASP A 695 19.10 -8.00 -48.27
CA ASP A 695 19.73 -7.28 -49.38
C ASP A 695 21.28 -7.38 -49.41
N GLY A 696 21.80 -8.59 -49.14
CA GLY A 696 23.23 -8.86 -49.06
C GLY A 696 23.93 -8.44 -47.75
N TYR A 697 23.30 -7.60 -46.93
CA TYR A 697 23.87 -7.16 -45.66
C TYR A 697 23.73 -8.22 -44.56
N VAL A 698 24.87 -8.64 -44.01
CA VAL A 698 24.97 -9.48 -42.80
C VAL A 698 25.11 -8.57 -41.58
N LYS A 699 24.24 -8.72 -40.57
CA LYS A 699 24.39 -8.00 -39.30
C LYS A 699 25.56 -8.59 -38.51
N PRO A 700 26.47 -7.77 -37.95
CA PRO A 700 27.52 -8.25 -37.06
C PRO A 700 26.90 -8.85 -35.79
N GLN A 701 27.54 -9.89 -35.25
CA GLN A 701 27.17 -10.52 -33.98
C GLN A 701 28.26 -10.27 -32.95
N ILE A 702 27.85 -9.98 -31.71
CA ILE A 702 28.75 -9.90 -30.55
C ILE A 702 28.79 -11.30 -29.93
N LYS A 703 30.00 -11.81 -29.70
CA LYS A 703 30.23 -13.09 -29.01
C LYS A 703 31.24 -12.90 -27.87
N GLN A 704 30.92 -13.42 -26.70
CA GLN A 704 31.84 -13.49 -25.57
C GLN A 704 32.86 -14.64 -25.74
N VAL A 705 34.13 -14.35 -25.45
CA VAL A 705 35.24 -15.32 -25.52
C VAL A 705 36.13 -15.13 -24.28
N VAL A 706 36.62 -16.24 -23.71
CA VAL A 706 37.66 -16.23 -22.66
C VAL A 706 39.00 -16.58 -23.32
N PRO A 707 40.09 -15.84 -23.06
CA PRO A 707 41.40 -16.10 -23.69
C PRO A 707 41.96 -17.50 -23.44
N GLU A 708 42.70 -18.02 -24.42
CA GLU A 708 43.09 -19.44 -24.52
C GLU A 708 44.08 -19.90 -23.44
N TYR A 709 44.80 -18.99 -22.78
CA TYR A 709 45.74 -19.31 -21.69
C TYR A 709 45.07 -19.94 -20.44
N VAL A 710 43.74 -20.07 -20.42
CA VAL A 710 42.98 -20.83 -19.42
C VAL A 710 42.95 -22.33 -19.72
N TYR A 711 43.25 -22.77 -20.96
CA TYR A 711 43.06 -24.16 -21.42
C TYR A 711 44.27 -24.71 -22.21
N CYS A 712 45.33 -25.13 -21.50
CA CYS A 712 46.49 -25.74 -22.16
C CYS A 712 46.24 -27.21 -22.52
N HIS A 713 45.75 -27.49 -23.73
CA HIS A 713 45.85 -28.82 -24.36
C HIS A 713 47.09 -28.91 -25.26
N PRO A 714 47.97 -29.92 -25.09
CA PRO A 714 49.13 -30.11 -25.97
C PRO A 714 48.71 -30.77 -27.28
N SER A 715 48.69 -30.02 -28.38
CA SER A 715 48.71 -30.59 -29.73
C SER A 715 49.75 -29.87 -30.58
N SER A 716 50.58 -30.64 -31.27
CA SER A 716 51.78 -30.15 -31.95
C SER A 716 51.44 -29.51 -33.31
N GLY A 717 51.67 -28.20 -33.42
CA GLY A 717 51.69 -27.48 -34.70
C GLY A 717 52.70 -26.34 -34.62
N ASN A 718 53.65 -26.29 -35.55
CA ASN A 718 54.72 -25.28 -35.54
C ASN A 718 54.18 -23.88 -35.86
N PRO A 719 54.36 -22.86 -34.99
CA PRO A 719 54.20 -21.47 -35.39
C PRO A 719 55.44 -21.03 -36.18
N THR A 720 55.32 -20.85 -37.49
CA THR A 720 56.45 -20.35 -38.30
C THR A 720 56.67 -18.86 -38.05
N TYR A 721 57.82 -18.60 -37.43
CA TYR A 721 58.39 -17.29 -37.08
C TYR A 721 58.27 -16.21 -38.17
N MET A 722 57.73 -15.04 -37.80
CA MET A 722 58.25 -13.76 -38.27
C MET A 722 58.23 -12.75 -37.12
N ASP A 723 59.35 -12.04 -36.98
CA ASP A 723 59.69 -11.22 -35.81
C ASP A 723 60.42 -9.95 -36.27
N GLN A 724 59.83 -8.81 -35.91
CA GLN A 724 60.29 -7.42 -36.03
C GLN A 724 59.11 -6.53 -35.60
N ALA A 725 59.24 -5.46 -34.82
CA ALA A 725 60.43 -4.79 -34.27
C ALA A 725 60.12 -4.26 -32.84
N PRO A 726 61.07 -3.63 -32.10
CA PRO A 726 61.11 -3.69 -30.64
C PRO A 726 60.28 -2.64 -29.86
N SER A 727 60.04 -2.95 -28.59
CA SER A 727 59.52 -2.02 -27.57
C SER A 727 60.61 -1.07 -27.02
N PRO A 728 60.30 0.20 -26.71
CA PRO A 728 61.10 1.03 -25.82
C PRO A 728 60.66 0.89 -24.35
N SER A 729 61.58 1.10 -23.40
CA SER A 729 61.31 1.03 -21.95
C SER A 729 61.63 2.34 -21.22
N VAL A 730 60.72 2.75 -20.34
CA VAL A 730 60.86 3.60 -19.13
C VAL A 730 61.92 4.71 -19.11
N ALA A 731 61.47 5.97 -19.02
CA ALA A 731 62.19 7.07 -18.36
C ALA A 731 61.21 8.11 -17.76
N HIS A 732 61.56 8.67 -16.59
CA HIS A 732 60.96 9.84 -15.94
C HIS A 732 62.08 10.91 -15.72
N PRO A 733 61.84 12.07 -15.07
CA PRO A 733 60.98 13.18 -15.48
C PRO A 733 61.73 14.54 -15.49
N ILE A 734 61.19 15.61 -16.11
CA ILE A 734 61.61 17.00 -15.80
C ILE A 734 60.51 18.04 -16.10
N ASN A 735 60.71 19.27 -15.61
CA ASN A 735 59.69 19.92 -14.78
C ASN A 735 59.86 21.46 -14.64
N PHE A 736 58.99 22.24 -15.27
CA PHE A 736 58.75 23.68 -15.02
C PHE A 736 57.26 23.98 -15.32
N ALA A 737 56.43 24.69 -14.54
CA ALA A 737 56.57 25.85 -13.62
C ALA A 737 56.73 27.20 -14.35
N ILE A 738 56.04 28.32 -14.03
CA ILE A 738 55.02 28.64 -12.99
C ILE A 738 54.14 29.86 -13.45
N PHE A 739 52.96 30.07 -12.84
CA PHE A 739 51.98 31.20 -13.03
C PHE A 739 52.32 32.43 -12.11
N PRO A 740 51.48 33.48 -11.85
CA PRO A 740 50.33 34.16 -12.52
C PRO A 740 50.67 35.69 -12.68
N PRO A 741 49.88 36.76 -12.33
CA PRO A 741 48.41 37.08 -12.28
C PRO A 741 48.05 38.24 -13.29
N ILE A 742 47.09 39.20 -13.20
CA ILE A 742 46.14 39.81 -12.20
C ILE A 742 44.81 40.25 -12.92
N ASP A 743 43.78 40.63 -12.15
CA ASP A 743 42.39 41.09 -12.45
C ASP A 743 42.29 42.67 -12.36
N PRO A 744 41.13 43.42 -12.26
CA PRO A 744 39.68 43.11 -12.30
C PRO A 744 38.71 44.14 -12.99
N MET A 745 37.38 43.91 -12.83
CA MET A 745 36.24 44.87 -12.59
C MET A 745 35.10 45.16 -13.62
N MET A 746 33.86 44.90 -13.13
CA MET A 746 32.52 45.53 -13.35
C MET A 746 31.66 45.32 -14.62
N ASP A 747 30.65 44.45 -14.46
CA ASP A 747 29.18 44.65 -14.58
C ASP A 747 28.51 45.53 -15.65
N ALA A 748 27.42 44.97 -16.23
CA ALA A 748 26.03 45.49 -16.28
C ALA A 748 25.29 45.29 -17.62
N ASP A 749 23.97 45.02 -17.49
CA ASP A 749 22.84 45.13 -18.41
C ASP A 749 22.84 44.40 -19.79
N GLY A 750 21.76 43.66 -20.02
CA GLY A 750 21.49 42.88 -21.23
C GLY A 750 20.26 41.99 -21.08
N GLU A 751 19.06 42.58 -21.22
CA GLU A 751 17.79 41.83 -21.21
C GLU A 751 17.71 40.83 -22.38
N PHE A 752 17.03 39.70 -22.14
CA PHE A 752 16.69 38.72 -23.16
C PHE A 752 15.18 38.47 -23.12
N ASP A 753 14.47 39.11 -24.05
CA ASP A 753 13.00 39.15 -24.09
C ASP A 753 12.40 37.81 -24.53
N LEU A 754 11.15 37.55 -24.13
CA LEU A 754 10.54 36.22 -24.11
C LEU A 754 9.09 36.15 -24.64
N GLU A 755 8.47 37.25 -25.06
CA GLU A 755 7.07 37.23 -25.54
C GLU A 755 6.90 36.59 -26.94
N ASP A 756 7.88 36.73 -27.84
CA ASP A 756 7.78 36.40 -29.28
C ASP A 756 7.60 34.90 -29.61
N THR A 757 7.62 34.00 -28.62
CA THR A 757 7.40 32.55 -28.83
C THR A 757 6.03 32.04 -28.39
N MET A 758 5.13 32.89 -27.88
CA MET A 758 3.84 32.45 -27.30
C MET A 758 2.61 32.49 -28.22
N ASP A 759 2.70 33.01 -29.46
CA ASP A 759 1.51 33.25 -30.31
C ASP A 759 1.18 32.12 -31.31
N VAL A 760 2.17 31.34 -31.76
CA VAL A 760 1.95 30.26 -32.75
C VAL A 760 1.06 29.13 -32.19
N ALA A 761 1.19 28.80 -30.91
CA ALA A 761 0.42 27.73 -30.27
C ALA A 761 -1.07 28.08 -30.11
N ARG A 762 -1.38 29.36 -29.82
CA ARG A 762 -2.76 29.82 -29.52
C ARG A 762 -3.67 29.75 -30.75
N HIS A 763 -3.10 30.01 -31.94
CA HIS A 763 -3.84 29.99 -33.20
C HIS A 763 -4.33 28.59 -33.61
N VAL A 764 -3.73 27.52 -33.08
CA VAL A 764 -4.08 26.12 -33.41
C VAL A 764 -5.28 25.64 -32.58
N GLU A 765 -5.42 26.05 -31.32
CA GLU A 765 -6.56 25.66 -30.47
C GLU A 765 -7.88 26.31 -30.93
N GLU A 766 -7.84 27.54 -31.45
CA GLU A 766 -9.01 28.29 -31.93
C GLU A 766 -9.67 27.62 -33.16
N LEU A 767 -8.86 27.00 -34.03
CA LEU A 767 -9.36 26.29 -35.22
C LEU A 767 -10.10 24.98 -34.89
N LEU A 768 -9.86 24.38 -33.73
CA LEU A 768 -10.40 23.07 -33.36
C LEU A 768 -11.75 23.12 -32.61
N ARG A 769 -12.30 24.32 -32.34
CA ARG A 769 -13.38 24.51 -31.36
C ARG A 769 -14.78 24.79 -31.92
N ARG A 770 -15.02 24.60 -33.22
CA ARG A 770 -16.33 24.85 -33.86
C ARG A 770 -17.20 23.57 -33.92
N PRO A 771 -18.43 23.56 -33.37
CA PRO A 771 -19.33 22.40 -33.42
C PRO A 771 -20.13 22.34 -34.73
N MET A 772 -20.57 21.13 -35.12
CA MET A 772 -21.53 20.92 -36.21
C MET A 772 -22.96 20.72 -35.66
N ALA A 773 -23.90 21.56 -36.10
CA ALA A 773 -25.29 21.18 -36.41
C ALA A 773 -26.03 22.36 -37.09
N ASN A 774 -26.70 22.07 -38.21
CA ASN A 774 -27.93 22.65 -38.78
C ASN A 774 -28.26 24.15 -38.49
N GLN A 775 -28.60 24.97 -39.49
CA GLN A 775 -29.83 24.79 -40.30
C GLN A 775 -29.75 25.32 -41.74
N TRP A 776 -30.70 24.88 -42.56
CA TRP A 776 -31.09 25.53 -43.82
C TRP A 776 -32.03 26.71 -43.54
N ASP A 777 -31.74 27.87 -44.14
CA ASP A 777 -32.65 28.73 -44.93
C ASP A 777 -31.91 30.07 -45.22
N GLY A 778 -31.96 30.60 -46.45
CA GLY A 778 -32.97 31.59 -46.83
C GLY A 778 -32.35 33.01 -46.83
N LEU A 779 -31.53 33.36 -47.83
CA LEU A 779 -31.90 34.17 -49.01
C LEU A 779 -32.19 35.67 -48.73
N PHE A 780 -31.54 36.53 -49.53
CA PHE A 780 -31.57 38.01 -49.52
C PHE A 780 -30.95 38.70 -48.27
N GLY A 781 -30.30 39.87 -48.38
CA GLY A 781 -29.85 40.55 -49.60
C GLY A 781 -29.51 42.05 -49.40
N SER A 782 -28.28 42.44 -49.77
CA SER A 782 -27.85 43.81 -50.14
C SER A 782 -28.09 45.00 -49.16
N LYS A 783 -26.97 45.62 -48.73
CA LYS A 783 -26.76 47.07 -48.49
C LYS A 783 -27.82 47.84 -47.68
N TYR A 784 -27.39 48.43 -46.56
CA TYR A 784 -26.84 49.80 -46.60
C TYR A 784 -25.79 50.00 -45.50
#